data_AF-A0A8S1EW11-F1
#
_entry.id   AF-A0A8S1EW11-F1
#
_cell.length_a   1.000
_cell.length_b   1.000
_cell.length_c   1.000
_cell.angle_alpha   90.00
_cell.angle_beta   90.00
_cell.angle_gamma   90.00
#
_symmetry.space_group_name_H-M   'P 1'
#
loop_
_entity.id
_entity.type
_entity.pdbx_description
1 polymer ?
#
loop_
_entity_poly.entity_id
_entity_poly.type
_entity_poly.pdbx_seq_one_letter_code
_entity_poly.pdbx_strand_id
1 'polypeptide(L)'
;MAKTTGLLDKSLSRGKSEINLSTFALLFSEMVQYAQSRSETVSDIHDKLASYGKQVGYRMFDIITLRERGYKRETKLLGTLLFIKSAVWKNLFGKEADKLERSNDDQCTYLIIEKDPLVNTYISVPKDKGVLNCAAFAAGIVEAILESASFKCKFERKNIETVCPKIHQYLFPEIPVPSSSSSVNYDIEFPKLEGENLADHFRIIADSQTRHYKRLLESATTFDLQKAKRVLKKIDDNDLWKFEVGWTKYPFDLKSITKIDAPPDDILFFDIELCVLDGNLPTLAIALGRNAWYGWCSERLVNNTDVPDMPTRKDLIPIGDCGKEKIVIGHNVGFDRARCVEAYELKPSKIRFMDTMSMSIPMFGMADHQQSVYEMFDIEETDGKTEWLNTWKGRVSKNSLIAVHDHLYSGKDITAEQYSKKTLRASFVKDPIEKIRDDFQPLMSYCARDNILCAEIYVKLWDEFKTRFPHPATLAGMLNIGNVYLPINSYWRMFYEKNARMCEEKKNTSARKIVETAKMVYEDPELKMSGDVWLWAQDWNLRTKRDYPEWFAKLFKARNFADYDISVIDNEHIALKSMLIPSIFGMIYGPYPLVKLRSKGWGFLVPDEPKIEKVLENDEIHFVKLNVDVDRETKVADFPLRKFYDIVKNNIYLYGEMLIPAEKKFYTLENDGILKYYQLDHPSGDGNVGDPLTKHFVKELNERVLQPTRYVDQFATILDSLQTTRFWTSYSNRYHAEVTIWDPSDTYTSANGSAMCSGVIAAAVVPAGTVSRRSVHKLWVTLTNQSDDHVIGTGIKAMVQAPSGYRLIGADVDSQEQWLAALYGDASAEKRLPKEQRKPGSTAFSNMMLAGSKSDNTDLHSIVANQLKISRNHAKTLNYARLYGSGEAHARKHLMRVGGMKQNEAEMTAMQLFKLTKGDVAIYRKIDPQFNDLVDLYMRENAKDSKILALNGCYYTPTYNSQYAKDAIDLEEWILRRFSEELKEIQTEALIPLLYENFSEKKKLFVGGYESSTFNFLELCAASDDLRTPILECKIADSLGKLPKGTPDSQYFDKKYKRSIMNWIVQSSAVDFLHLLLVSVNWLCEKYEIEAKFVISIHDEVRYMCLEKDAARLALALQISNMLVRAFISQRVGIYQLPNTVAFFSQIDNDTVLRKEVDTESVNPDGTKIANGIAWTIDDLLKLTNGKMDKLKP
;
A
#
# COMPACT_ATOMS: atom_id res chain seq x y z
N MET A 1 41.80 -7.55 67.72
CA MET A 1 41.20 -8.90 67.82
C MET A 1 40.49 -9.20 66.51
N ALA A 2 41.08 -10.05 65.65
CA ALA A 2 40.42 -10.50 64.42
C ALA A 2 39.43 -11.63 64.78
N LYS A 3 38.15 -11.46 64.44
CA LYS A 3 37.13 -12.52 64.58
C LYS A 3 37.48 -13.66 63.62
N THR A 4 37.78 -14.83 64.16
CA THR A 4 37.80 -16.10 63.41
C THR A 4 36.37 -16.38 62.93
N THR A 5 36.17 -16.47 61.62
CA THR A 5 34.89 -16.88 61.02
C THR A 5 34.54 -18.32 61.42
N GLY A 6 33.31 -18.54 61.86
CA GLY A 6 32.82 -19.86 62.28
C GLY A 6 32.81 -20.83 61.09
N LEU A 7 32.92 -22.14 61.36
CA LEU A 7 32.93 -23.17 60.32
C LEU A 7 31.68 -23.11 59.40
N LEU A 8 30.55 -22.62 59.94
CA LEU A 8 29.28 -22.43 59.25
C LEU A 8 29.22 -21.18 58.35
N ASP A 9 30.16 -20.24 58.50
CA ASP A 9 30.27 -19.01 57.69
C ASP A 9 31.21 -19.19 56.48
N LYS A 10 31.83 -20.37 56.33
CA LYS A 10 32.68 -20.70 55.18
C LYS A 10 31.82 -21.22 54.04
N SER A 11 31.86 -20.55 52.88
CA SER A 11 31.24 -21.06 51.65
C SER A 11 31.76 -22.47 51.33
N LEU A 12 30.85 -23.40 51.02
CA LEU A 12 31.19 -24.73 50.53
C LEU A 12 32.17 -24.61 49.36
N SER A 13 33.23 -25.42 49.33
CA SER A 13 34.21 -25.40 48.26
C SER A 13 33.53 -25.64 46.91
N ARG A 14 33.89 -24.84 45.90
CA ARG A 14 33.55 -25.14 44.50
C ARG A 14 34.27 -26.45 44.16
N GLY A 15 33.50 -27.53 43.95
CA GLY A 15 34.06 -28.83 43.60
C GLY A 15 35.01 -28.71 42.41
N LYS A 16 36.21 -29.29 42.54
CA LYS A 16 37.34 -29.17 41.59
C LYS A 16 37.35 -30.28 40.52
N SER A 17 36.19 -30.71 40.06
CA SER A 17 36.07 -31.66 38.95
C SER A 17 35.12 -31.07 37.90
N GLU A 18 35.69 -30.32 36.96
CA GLU A 18 35.00 -30.02 35.71
C GLU A 18 34.81 -31.34 34.96
N ILE A 19 33.61 -31.90 35.06
CA ILE A 19 33.19 -33.03 34.23
C ILE A 19 33.06 -32.49 32.80
N ASN A 20 33.62 -33.22 31.83
CA ASN A 20 33.51 -32.84 30.43
C ASN A 20 32.03 -32.72 30.02
N LEU A 21 31.67 -31.64 29.33
CA LEU A 21 30.31 -31.38 28.83
C LEU A 21 29.76 -32.55 28.00
N SER A 22 30.62 -33.28 27.29
CA SER A 22 30.27 -34.50 26.55
C SER A 22 29.63 -35.58 27.43
N THR A 23 30.02 -35.68 28.70
CA THR A 23 29.43 -36.65 29.63
C THR A 23 27.98 -36.31 29.95
N PHE A 24 27.68 -35.02 30.17
CA PHE A 24 26.31 -34.55 30.33
C PHE A 24 25.50 -34.77 29.04
N ALA A 25 26.07 -34.43 27.89
CA ALA A 25 25.42 -34.61 26.59
C ALA A 25 25.02 -36.07 26.33
N LEU A 26 25.92 -37.02 26.56
CA LEU A 26 25.66 -38.45 26.39
C LEU A 26 24.59 -38.95 27.35
N LEU A 27 24.69 -38.62 28.64
CA LEU A 27 23.70 -39.03 29.64
C LEU A 27 22.32 -38.44 29.35
N PHE A 28 22.27 -37.15 28.99
CA PHE A 28 21.03 -36.46 28.70
C PHE A 28 20.36 -37.00 27.42
N SER A 29 21.16 -37.33 26.40
CA SER A 29 20.67 -38.01 25.19
C SER A 29 20.01 -39.35 25.52
N GLU A 30 20.64 -40.19 26.35
CA GLU A 30 20.06 -41.45 26.82
C GLU A 30 18.79 -41.26 27.65
N MET A 31 18.74 -40.24 28.53
CA MET A 31 17.52 -39.90 29.27
C MET A 31 16.35 -39.53 28.35
N VAL A 32 16.65 -38.81 27.25
CA VAL A 32 15.67 -38.42 26.26
C VAL A 32 15.18 -39.62 25.45
N GLN A 33 16.09 -40.50 25.02
CA GLN A 33 15.73 -41.75 24.36
C GLN A 33 14.91 -42.67 25.27
N TYR A 34 15.26 -42.73 26.56
CA TYR A 34 14.52 -43.48 27.56
C TYR A 34 13.10 -42.93 27.74
N ALA A 35 12.93 -41.60 27.85
CA ALA A 35 11.61 -40.97 27.90
C ALA A 35 10.79 -41.29 26.63
N GLN A 36 11.43 -41.20 25.47
CA GLN A 36 10.83 -41.48 24.17
C GLN A 36 10.34 -42.93 24.04
N SER A 37 11.13 -43.90 24.51
CA SER A 37 10.78 -45.33 24.44
C SER A 37 9.57 -45.72 25.28
N ARG A 38 9.19 -44.89 26.25
CA ARG A 38 8.09 -45.15 27.20
C ARG A 38 6.88 -44.25 27.00
N SER A 39 6.87 -43.41 25.98
CA SER A 39 5.84 -42.39 25.75
C SER A 39 5.16 -42.54 24.39
N GLU A 40 3.84 -42.38 24.37
CA GLU A 40 3.03 -42.53 23.16
C GLU A 40 2.97 -41.22 22.37
N THR A 41 2.83 -40.07 23.04
CA THR A 41 2.78 -38.75 22.40
C THR A 41 4.01 -37.89 22.70
N VAL A 42 4.21 -36.83 21.89
CA VAL A 42 5.27 -35.82 22.13
C VAL A 42 5.03 -35.05 23.42
N SER A 43 3.76 -34.80 23.75
CA SER A 43 3.37 -34.18 25.02
C SER A 43 3.84 -35.03 26.20
N ASP A 44 3.63 -36.34 26.15
CA ASP A 44 4.08 -37.27 27.20
C ASP A 44 5.62 -37.29 27.35
N ILE A 45 6.35 -37.09 26.25
CA ILE A 45 7.81 -36.98 26.31
C ILE A 45 8.21 -35.67 26.99
N HIS A 46 7.57 -34.55 26.64
CA HIS A 46 7.83 -33.25 27.27
C HIS A 46 7.48 -33.27 28.77
N ASP A 47 6.36 -33.88 29.15
CA ASP A 47 5.95 -34.02 30.55
C ASP A 47 6.94 -34.86 31.36
N LYS A 48 7.45 -35.95 30.77
CA LYS A 48 8.52 -36.74 31.40
C LYS A 48 9.84 -36.00 31.50
N LEU A 49 10.25 -35.30 30.45
CA LEU A 49 11.47 -34.49 30.49
C LEU A 49 11.35 -33.35 31.52
N ALA A 50 10.20 -32.70 31.61
CA ALA A 50 9.92 -31.73 32.66
C ALA A 50 10.00 -32.38 34.05
N SER A 51 9.46 -33.59 34.23
CA SER A 51 9.56 -34.34 35.51
C SER A 51 11.01 -34.66 35.91
N TYR A 52 11.88 -34.99 34.94
CA TYR A 52 13.30 -35.22 35.18
C TYR A 52 14.00 -33.91 35.56
N GLY A 53 13.63 -32.82 34.87
CA GLY A 53 14.07 -31.48 35.19
C GLY A 53 13.69 -31.05 36.61
N LYS A 54 12.46 -31.35 37.05
CA LYS A 54 11.99 -31.04 38.41
C LYS A 54 12.90 -31.66 39.49
N GLN A 55 13.30 -32.92 39.31
CA GLN A 55 14.22 -33.58 40.25
C GLN A 55 15.57 -32.85 40.37
N VAL A 56 16.09 -32.34 39.25
CA VAL A 56 17.32 -31.53 39.23
C VAL A 56 17.08 -30.18 39.91
N GLY A 57 15.97 -29.51 39.59
CA GLY A 57 15.59 -28.22 40.18
C GLY A 57 15.51 -28.27 41.71
N TYR A 58 14.81 -29.27 42.27
CA TYR A 58 14.68 -29.41 43.73
C TYR A 58 16.04 -29.59 44.43
N ARG A 59 16.96 -30.36 43.85
CA ARG A 59 18.28 -30.62 44.46
C ARG A 59 19.25 -29.46 44.29
N MET A 60 19.19 -28.78 43.16
CA MET A 60 20.12 -27.70 42.83
C MET A 60 19.73 -26.37 43.48
N PHE A 61 18.45 -26.15 43.78
CA PHE A 61 17.98 -24.89 44.35
C PHE A 61 18.70 -24.51 45.64
N ASP A 62 18.72 -25.40 46.64
CA ASP A 62 19.34 -25.13 47.94
C ASP A 62 20.84 -24.93 47.82
N ILE A 63 21.50 -25.74 46.98
CA ILE A 63 22.95 -25.68 46.76
C ILE A 63 23.36 -24.36 46.09
N ILE A 64 22.66 -23.95 45.03
CA ILE A 64 22.96 -22.71 44.29
C ILE A 64 22.60 -21.51 45.18
N THR A 65 21.49 -21.57 45.92
CA THR A 65 21.11 -20.51 46.86
C THR A 65 22.17 -20.33 47.94
N LEU A 66 22.64 -21.41 48.55
CA LEU A 66 23.68 -21.34 49.58
C LEU A 66 25.02 -20.82 49.04
N ARG A 67 25.40 -21.20 47.82
CA ARG A 67 26.66 -20.77 47.19
C ARG A 67 26.65 -19.30 46.74
N GLU A 68 25.56 -18.86 46.14
CA GLU A 68 25.48 -17.54 45.48
C GLU A 68 24.81 -16.48 46.36
N ARG A 69 23.97 -16.88 47.33
CA ARG A 69 23.21 -15.97 48.20
C ARG A 69 23.35 -16.27 49.69
N GLY A 70 24.09 -17.31 50.09
CA GLY A 70 24.23 -17.72 51.49
C GLY A 70 22.92 -18.23 52.09
N TYR A 71 22.69 -17.99 53.38
CA TYR A 71 21.45 -18.38 54.08
C TYR A 71 20.24 -17.45 53.81
N LYS A 72 20.33 -16.56 52.82
CA LYS A 72 19.28 -15.57 52.54
C LYS A 72 18.23 -16.12 51.56
N ARG A 73 17.04 -16.42 52.06
CA ARG A 73 15.88 -16.84 51.25
C ARG A 73 15.20 -15.65 50.58
N GLU A 74 15.02 -15.71 49.27
CA GLU A 74 14.25 -14.73 48.50
C GLU A 74 12.74 -14.92 48.71
N THR A 75 12.02 -13.83 48.94
CA THR A 75 10.57 -13.86 49.22
C THR A 75 9.74 -13.12 48.17
N LYS A 76 10.38 -12.49 47.18
CA LYS A 76 9.71 -11.78 46.08
C LYS A 76 9.86 -12.54 44.77
N LEU A 77 8.75 -12.75 44.05
CA LEU A 77 8.71 -13.49 42.77
C LEU A 77 9.73 -12.95 41.75
N LEU A 78 9.75 -11.63 41.51
CA LEU A 78 10.70 -11.03 40.56
C LEU A 78 12.17 -11.24 40.98
N GLY A 79 12.45 -11.20 42.29
CA GLY A 79 13.78 -11.49 42.83
C GLY A 79 14.22 -12.94 42.58
N THR A 80 13.26 -13.87 42.68
CA THR A 80 13.47 -15.30 42.38
C THR A 80 13.60 -15.53 40.87
N LEU A 81 12.81 -14.88 40.03
CA LEU A 81 12.92 -14.99 38.57
C LEU A 81 14.25 -14.42 38.05
N LEU A 82 14.73 -13.30 38.62
CA LEU A 82 16.06 -12.76 38.32
C LEU A 82 17.18 -13.68 38.80
N PHE A 83 17.02 -14.34 39.96
CA PHE A 83 17.92 -15.38 40.42
C PHE A 83 18.01 -16.55 39.45
N ILE A 84 16.85 -16.98 38.93
CA ILE A 84 16.75 -18.05 37.95
C ILE A 84 17.45 -17.67 36.65
N LYS A 85 17.15 -16.49 36.09
CA LYS A 85 17.78 -15.95 34.86
C LYS A 85 19.31 -15.90 34.97
N SER A 86 19.82 -15.47 36.12
CA SER A 86 21.25 -15.19 36.30
C SER A 86 22.00 -16.39 36.88
N ALA A 87 22.01 -16.51 38.21
CA ALA A 87 22.83 -17.44 38.96
C ALA A 87 22.48 -18.90 38.67
N VAL A 88 21.20 -19.26 38.62
CA VAL A 88 20.77 -20.63 38.34
C VAL A 88 21.13 -21.01 36.90
N TRP A 89 20.74 -20.19 35.93
CA TRP A 89 21.02 -20.44 34.52
C TRP A 89 22.51 -20.58 34.24
N LYS A 90 23.33 -19.69 34.82
CA LYS A 90 24.79 -19.73 34.68
C LYS A 90 25.40 -20.98 35.32
N ASN A 91 24.91 -21.40 36.48
CA ASN A 91 25.41 -22.61 37.16
C ASN A 91 25.02 -23.90 36.43
N LEU A 92 23.87 -23.92 35.72
CA LEU A 92 23.38 -25.13 35.04
C LEU A 92 23.79 -25.20 33.57
N PHE A 93 23.83 -24.06 32.87
CA PHE A 93 23.99 -23.99 31.42
C PHE A 93 25.19 -23.13 30.97
N GLY A 94 25.99 -22.63 31.91
CA GLY A 94 27.22 -21.88 31.61
C GLY A 94 27.01 -20.44 31.12
N LYS A 95 25.76 -19.98 30.99
CA LYS A 95 25.39 -18.60 30.63
C LYS A 95 24.11 -18.16 31.34
N GLU A 96 23.90 -16.85 31.45
CA GLU A 96 22.60 -16.31 31.87
C GLU A 96 21.56 -16.54 30.77
N ALA A 97 20.28 -16.64 31.15
CA ALA A 97 19.20 -16.69 30.17
C ALA A 97 19.15 -15.37 29.40
N ASP A 98 18.81 -15.39 28.11
CA ASP A 98 18.91 -14.17 27.28
C ASP A 98 18.01 -13.04 27.80
N LYS A 99 16.75 -13.33 28.16
CA LYS A 99 15.82 -12.32 28.70
C LYS A 99 14.86 -12.87 29.76
N LEU A 100 14.35 -11.95 30.58
CA LEU A 100 13.22 -12.14 31.48
C LEU A 100 12.27 -10.97 31.27
N GLU A 101 11.05 -11.23 30.84
CA GLU A 101 10.03 -10.23 30.56
C GLU A 101 8.73 -10.55 31.32
N ARG A 102 7.89 -9.55 31.59
CA ARG A 102 6.56 -9.72 32.19
C ARG A 102 5.51 -9.44 31.11
N SER A 103 4.47 -10.27 31.05
CA SER A 103 3.33 -10.02 30.15
C SER A 103 2.63 -8.70 30.51
N ASN A 104 2.11 -8.02 29.50
CA ASN A 104 1.33 -6.79 29.68
C ASN A 104 -0.15 -7.07 29.98
N ASP A 105 -0.66 -8.22 29.51
CA ASP A 105 -2.09 -8.59 29.60
C ASP A 105 -2.40 -9.35 30.90
N ASP A 106 -1.43 -10.07 31.45
CA ASP A 106 -1.53 -10.77 32.73
C ASP A 106 -0.32 -10.48 33.62
N GLN A 107 -0.56 -9.82 34.74
CA GLN A 107 0.47 -9.47 35.71
C GLN A 107 1.13 -10.69 36.38
N CYS A 108 0.50 -11.87 36.27
CA CYS A 108 1.00 -13.13 36.80
C CYS A 108 1.87 -13.92 35.80
N THR A 109 1.94 -13.50 34.53
CA THR A 109 2.69 -14.21 33.49
C THR A 109 4.07 -13.58 33.25
N TYR A 110 5.12 -14.41 33.32
CA TYR A 110 6.51 -14.03 33.08
C TYR A 110 7.16 -14.95 32.05
N LEU A 111 7.99 -14.39 31.19
CA LEU A 111 8.65 -15.09 30.08
C LEU A 111 10.16 -15.12 30.32
N ILE A 112 10.74 -16.31 30.47
CA ILE A 112 12.19 -16.53 30.38
C ILE A 112 12.50 -16.93 28.94
N ILE A 113 13.25 -16.11 28.23
CA ILE A 113 13.54 -16.28 26.81
C ILE A 113 14.98 -16.75 26.66
N GLU A 114 15.15 -17.85 25.95
CA GLU A 114 16.43 -18.43 25.57
C GLU A 114 16.39 -18.70 24.07
N LYS A 115 17.28 -18.03 23.31
CA LYS A 115 17.35 -18.16 21.86
C LYS A 115 17.81 -19.55 21.44
N ASP A 116 18.79 -20.09 22.16
CA ASP A 116 19.43 -21.38 21.86
C ASP A 116 19.59 -22.21 23.16
N PRO A 117 18.55 -22.98 23.56
CA PRO A 117 18.61 -23.78 24.78
C PRO A 117 19.67 -24.88 24.68
N LEU A 118 20.61 -24.91 25.63
CA LEU A 118 21.73 -25.86 25.63
C LEU A 118 21.25 -27.32 25.56
N VAL A 119 20.16 -27.65 26.24
CA VAL A 119 19.54 -28.99 26.25
C VAL A 119 19.04 -29.45 24.88
N ASN A 120 18.72 -28.53 23.97
CA ASN A 120 18.35 -28.86 22.60
C ASN A 120 19.57 -29.15 21.72
N THR A 121 20.77 -28.84 22.20
CA THR A 121 22.00 -29.04 21.43
C THR A 121 22.49 -30.49 21.47
N TYR A 122 22.04 -31.34 22.38
CA TYR A 122 22.62 -32.68 22.55
C TYR A 122 21.77 -33.84 22.02
N ILE A 123 20.65 -33.54 21.36
CA ILE A 123 19.68 -34.55 20.91
C ILE A 123 19.40 -34.47 19.41
N SER A 124 19.36 -35.63 18.77
CA SER A 124 18.91 -35.81 17.39
C SER A 124 17.55 -36.51 17.40
N VAL A 125 16.53 -35.91 16.80
CA VAL A 125 15.13 -36.40 16.91
C VAL A 125 14.75 -37.25 15.69
N PRO A 126 14.17 -38.46 15.87
CA PRO A 126 13.60 -39.25 14.78
C PRO A 126 12.43 -38.55 14.06
N LYS A 127 12.29 -38.78 12.75
CA LYS A 127 11.36 -38.04 11.86
C LYS A 127 9.87 -38.21 12.18
N ASP A 128 9.50 -39.27 12.88
CA ASP A 128 8.14 -39.74 13.11
C ASP A 128 7.44 -39.10 14.33
N LYS A 129 8.17 -38.35 15.19
CA LYS A 129 7.60 -37.76 16.43
C LYS A 129 7.79 -36.24 16.58
N GLY A 130 7.75 -35.47 15.49
CA GLY A 130 7.76 -33.99 15.54
C GLY A 130 9.03 -33.36 16.14
N VAL A 131 9.08 -32.03 16.27
CA VAL A 131 10.22 -31.32 16.89
C VAL A 131 10.16 -31.50 18.41
N LEU A 132 10.88 -32.50 18.92
CA LEU A 132 11.09 -32.69 20.35
C LEU A 132 11.94 -31.53 20.89
N ASN A 133 11.31 -30.64 21.67
CA ASN A 133 11.99 -29.55 22.36
C ASN A 133 12.38 -29.99 23.78
N CYS A 134 13.67 -30.28 24.00
CA CYS A 134 14.22 -30.61 25.31
C CYS A 134 14.25 -29.43 26.29
N ALA A 135 13.91 -28.21 25.87
CA ALA A 135 13.69 -27.09 26.80
C ALA A 135 12.60 -27.38 27.83
N ALA A 136 11.73 -28.38 27.60
CA ALA A 136 10.82 -28.92 28.62
C ALA A 136 11.56 -29.36 29.90
N PHE A 137 12.77 -29.92 29.78
CA PHE A 137 13.61 -30.26 30.94
C PHE A 137 14.06 -29.00 31.71
N ALA A 138 14.46 -27.94 31.00
CA ALA A 138 14.81 -26.67 31.62
C ALA A 138 13.58 -25.99 32.26
N ALA A 139 12.41 -26.07 31.60
CA ALA A 139 11.15 -25.58 32.16
C ALA A 139 10.79 -26.29 33.47
N GLY A 140 10.97 -27.62 33.53
CA GLY A 140 10.77 -28.39 34.77
C GLY A 140 11.72 -28.00 35.91
N ILE A 141 12.98 -27.65 35.60
CA ILE A 141 13.93 -27.11 36.60
C ILE A 141 13.40 -25.78 37.17
N VAL A 142 12.96 -24.86 36.30
CA VAL A 142 12.41 -23.56 36.71
C VAL A 142 11.18 -23.75 37.59
N GLU A 143 10.27 -24.62 37.17
CA GLU A 143 9.04 -24.93 37.88
C GLU A 143 9.32 -25.46 39.30
N ALA A 144 10.23 -26.44 39.42
CA ALA A 144 10.61 -26.98 40.73
C ALA A 144 11.30 -25.95 41.64
N ILE A 145 12.13 -25.05 41.08
CA ILE A 145 12.76 -23.98 41.86
C ILE A 145 11.72 -22.99 42.38
N LEU A 146 10.75 -22.60 41.53
CA LEU A 146 9.66 -21.71 41.92
C LEU A 146 8.78 -22.36 42.98
N GLU A 147 8.41 -23.64 42.81
CA GLU A 147 7.66 -24.42 43.80
C GLU A 147 8.41 -24.52 45.14
N SER A 148 9.71 -24.83 45.14
CA SER A 148 10.56 -24.85 46.36
C SER A 148 10.65 -23.48 47.03
N ALA A 149 10.65 -22.40 46.24
CA ALA A 149 10.58 -21.04 46.73
C ALA A 149 9.15 -20.62 47.14
N SER A 150 8.18 -21.55 47.13
CA SER A 150 6.76 -21.36 47.47
C SER A 150 5.97 -20.47 46.49
N PHE A 151 6.39 -20.39 45.23
CA PHE A 151 5.66 -19.75 44.13
C PHE A 151 5.04 -20.81 43.22
N LYS A 152 3.71 -20.92 43.18
CA LYS A 152 2.99 -21.83 42.26
C LYS A 152 3.03 -21.26 40.83
N CYS A 153 3.35 -22.08 39.83
CA CYS A 153 3.38 -21.68 38.41
C CYS A 153 2.95 -22.82 37.47
N LYS A 154 2.65 -22.50 36.20
CA LYS A 154 2.37 -23.45 35.10
C LYS A 154 3.02 -22.91 33.82
N PHE A 155 3.62 -23.77 33.00
CA PHE A 155 4.31 -23.39 31.76
C PHE A 155 3.49 -23.80 30.52
N GLU A 156 3.42 -22.95 29.48
CA GLU A 156 2.68 -23.24 28.23
C GLU A 156 3.45 -22.74 26.98
N ARG A 157 3.43 -23.54 25.89
CA ARG A 157 4.07 -23.24 24.60
C ARG A 157 3.04 -22.70 23.61
N LYS A 158 3.29 -21.55 22.97
CA LYS A 158 2.46 -21.07 21.84
C LYS A 158 2.82 -21.81 20.54
N ASN A 159 1.92 -22.64 20.03
CA ASN A 159 1.99 -23.25 18.70
C ASN A 159 1.07 -22.48 17.72
N ILE A 160 1.39 -22.47 16.43
CA ILE A 160 0.47 -21.93 15.41
C ILE A 160 -0.64 -22.95 15.21
N GLU A 161 -1.82 -22.63 15.73
CA GLU A 161 -3.01 -23.45 15.52
C GLU A 161 -3.49 -23.33 14.07
N THR A 162 -3.75 -24.48 13.47
CA THR A 162 -4.45 -24.60 12.20
C THR A 162 -5.94 -24.76 12.43
N VAL A 163 -6.75 -24.55 11.40
CA VAL A 163 -8.20 -24.75 11.47
C VAL A 163 -8.56 -26.14 12.01
N CYS A 164 -9.73 -26.24 12.65
CA CYS A 164 -10.18 -27.48 13.27
C CYS A 164 -10.32 -28.64 12.26
N PRO A 165 -10.32 -29.91 12.73
CA PRO A 165 -10.39 -31.08 11.85
C PRO A 165 -11.53 -31.06 10.84
N LYS A 166 -12.73 -30.60 11.25
CA LYS A 166 -13.92 -30.48 10.39
C LYS A 166 -13.66 -29.55 9.20
N ILE A 167 -13.06 -28.38 9.47
CA ILE A 167 -12.71 -27.40 8.42
C ILE A 167 -11.57 -27.94 7.56
N HIS A 168 -10.54 -28.52 8.17
CA HIS A 168 -9.40 -29.06 7.44
C HIS A 168 -9.83 -30.11 6.42
N GLN A 169 -10.68 -31.07 6.84
CA GLN A 169 -11.20 -32.12 5.96
C GLN A 169 -12.09 -31.56 4.83
N TYR A 170 -12.82 -30.48 5.09
CA TYR A 170 -13.60 -29.80 4.06
C TYR A 170 -12.72 -29.09 3.01
N LEU A 171 -11.64 -28.45 3.45
CA LEU A 171 -10.73 -27.69 2.57
C LEU A 171 -9.74 -28.59 1.82
N PHE A 172 -9.20 -29.60 2.50
CA PHE A 172 -8.11 -30.46 2.03
C PHE A 172 -8.44 -31.94 2.31
N PRO A 173 -9.48 -32.51 1.68
CA PRO A 173 -9.99 -33.86 2.00
C PRO A 173 -8.96 -34.97 1.79
N GLU A 174 -7.99 -34.78 0.90
CA GLU A 174 -6.94 -35.74 0.58
C GLU A 174 -5.76 -35.71 1.58
N ILE A 175 -5.70 -34.71 2.46
CA ILE A 175 -4.56 -34.47 3.35
C ILE A 175 -4.93 -34.86 4.78
N PRO A 176 -4.08 -35.63 5.48
CA PRO A 176 -4.31 -35.98 6.87
C PRO A 176 -4.43 -34.74 7.76
N VAL A 177 -5.35 -34.79 8.72
CA VAL A 177 -5.56 -33.72 9.70
C VAL A 177 -4.24 -33.41 10.44
N PRO A 178 -3.76 -32.16 10.42
CA PRO A 178 -2.52 -31.79 11.09
C PRO A 178 -2.64 -31.95 12.60
N SER A 179 -1.54 -32.35 13.24
CA SER A 179 -1.47 -32.39 14.72
C SER A 179 -1.59 -31.02 15.38
N SER A 180 -1.44 -29.94 14.61
CA SER A 180 -1.62 -28.54 15.02
C SER A 180 -3.07 -28.04 14.86
N SER A 181 -4.03 -28.91 14.56
CA SER A 181 -5.44 -28.51 14.39
C SER A 181 -6.02 -28.01 15.70
N SER A 182 -6.73 -26.88 15.65
CA SER A 182 -7.41 -26.31 16.82
C SER A 182 -8.52 -27.23 17.32
N SER A 183 -8.71 -27.24 18.64
CA SER A 183 -9.84 -27.94 19.29
C SER A 183 -11.16 -27.17 19.19
N VAL A 184 -11.11 -25.89 18.79
CA VAL A 184 -12.29 -25.04 18.63
C VAL A 184 -13.14 -25.56 17.48
N ASN A 185 -14.36 -26.02 17.79
CA ASN A 185 -15.29 -26.51 16.78
C ASN A 185 -16.24 -25.38 16.34
N TYR A 186 -16.26 -25.09 15.05
CA TYR A 186 -17.20 -24.15 14.45
C TYR A 186 -18.37 -24.93 13.85
N ASP A 187 -19.58 -24.73 14.38
CA ASP A 187 -20.79 -25.38 13.88
C ASP A 187 -21.31 -24.69 12.61
N ILE A 188 -20.51 -24.73 11.55
CA ILE A 188 -20.86 -24.20 10.23
C ILE A 188 -21.40 -25.35 9.37
N GLU A 189 -22.48 -25.09 8.64
CA GLU A 189 -22.94 -25.92 7.53
C GLU A 189 -22.23 -25.48 6.25
N PHE A 190 -21.19 -26.24 5.86
CA PHE A 190 -20.40 -25.89 4.69
C PHE A 190 -21.15 -26.18 3.38
N PRO A 191 -21.14 -25.24 2.42
CA PRO A 191 -21.68 -25.49 1.09
C PRO A 191 -20.89 -26.61 0.41
N LYS A 192 -21.57 -27.47 -0.35
CA LYS A 192 -20.87 -28.43 -1.20
C LYS A 192 -20.03 -27.68 -2.24
N LEU A 193 -18.73 -27.99 -2.31
CA LEU A 193 -17.83 -27.49 -3.35
C LEU A 193 -18.25 -28.03 -4.72
N GLU A 194 -18.17 -27.17 -5.74
CA GLU A 194 -18.51 -27.53 -7.14
C GLU A 194 -17.40 -28.33 -7.85
N GLY A 195 -16.22 -28.47 -7.24
CA GLY A 195 -15.07 -29.22 -7.77
C GLY A 195 -14.49 -30.19 -6.74
N GLU A 196 -13.58 -31.07 -7.18
CA GLU A 196 -12.94 -32.10 -6.32
C GLU A 196 -11.99 -31.50 -5.29
N ASN A 197 -11.36 -30.38 -5.63
CA ASN A 197 -10.49 -29.60 -4.75
C ASN A 197 -10.76 -28.10 -4.92
N LEU A 198 -10.15 -27.25 -4.09
CA LEU A 198 -10.40 -25.81 -4.15
C LEU A 198 -9.94 -25.20 -5.48
N ALA A 199 -8.88 -25.72 -6.11
CA ALA A 199 -8.39 -25.20 -7.37
C ALA A 199 -9.44 -25.36 -8.49
N ASP A 200 -10.02 -26.56 -8.60
CA ASP A 200 -11.09 -26.83 -9.55
C ASP A 200 -12.37 -26.09 -9.19
N HIS A 201 -12.72 -26.03 -7.90
CA HIS A 201 -13.89 -25.30 -7.42
C HIS A 201 -13.87 -23.83 -7.89
N PHE A 202 -12.79 -23.08 -7.61
CA PHE A 202 -12.67 -21.68 -8.00
C PHE A 202 -12.69 -21.47 -9.51
N ARG A 203 -12.11 -22.41 -10.27
CA ARG A 203 -12.15 -22.38 -11.73
C ARG A 203 -13.57 -22.58 -12.26
N ILE A 204 -14.32 -23.55 -11.71
CA ILE A 204 -15.69 -23.88 -12.10
C ILE A 204 -16.65 -22.73 -11.79
N ILE A 205 -16.62 -22.18 -10.57
CA ILE A 205 -17.54 -21.08 -10.20
C ILE A 205 -17.25 -19.82 -10.99
N ALA A 206 -15.98 -19.49 -11.24
CA ALA A 206 -15.60 -18.34 -12.05
C ALA A 206 -15.99 -18.52 -13.53
N ASP A 207 -15.80 -19.72 -14.09
CA ASP A 207 -16.25 -20.02 -15.46
C ASP A 207 -17.77 -19.94 -15.54
N SER A 208 -18.51 -20.52 -14.60
CA SER A 208 -19.98 -20.47 -14.56
C SER A 208 -20.50 -19.03 -14.59
N GLN A 209 -19.94 -18.14 -13.75
CA GLN A 209 -20.33 -16.73 -13.68
C GLN A 209 -19.97 -15.92 -14.95
N THR A 210 -18.95 -16.35 -15.72
CA THR A 210 -18.44 -15.58 -16.87
C THR A 210 -18.71 -16.22 -18.23
N ARG A 211 -19.21 -17.46 -18.28
CA ARG A 211 -19.31 -18.28 -19.51
C ARG A 211 -20.05 -17.57 -20.63
N HIS A 212 -21.21 -16.99 -20.33
CA HIS A 212 -22.01 -16.29 -21.35
C HIS A 212 -21.30 -15.02 -21.82
N TYR A 213 -20.84 -14.18 -20.88
CA TYR A 213 -20.10 -12.96 -21.18
C TYR A 213 -18.82 -13.22 -21.99
N LYS A 214 -18.08 -14.29 -21.68
CA LYS A 214 -16.89 -14.72 -22.43
C LYS A 214 -17.23 -15.05 -23.88
N ARG A 215 -18.35 -15.73 -24.14
CA ARG A 215 -18.83 -16.01 -25.51
C ARG A 215 -19.20 -14.73 -26.25
N LEU A 216 -19.86 -13.78 -25.58
CA LEU A 216 -20.17 -12.48 -26.17
C LEU A 216 -18.88 -11.70 -26.52
N LEU A 217 -17.91 -11.68 -25.61
CA LEU A 217 -16.58 -11.09 -25.81
C LEU A 217 -15.84 -11.74 -26.99
N GLU A 218 -15.78 -13.07 -27.05
CA GLU A 218 -15.20 -13.80 -28.18
C GLU A 218 -15.90 -13.45 -29.50
N SER A 219 -17.23 -13.38 -29.48
CA SER A 219 -18.05 -13.03 -30.64
C SER A 219 -17.84 -11.58 -31.11
N ALA A 220 -17.50 -10.66 -30.19
CA ALA A 220 -17.18 -9.27 -30.53
C ALA A 220 -15.93 -9.15 -31.42
N THR A 221 -14.99 -10.11 -31.33
CA THR A 221 -13.80 -10.12 -32.20
C THR A 221 -14.11 -10.41 -33.67
N THR A 222 -15.31 -10.92 -33.96
CA THR A 222 -15.76 -11.30 -35.31
C THR A 222 -16.56 -10.21 -36.05
N PHE A 223 -16.66 -9.01 -35.47
CA PHE A 223 -17.38 -7.89 -36.11
C PHE A 223 -16.73 -7.49 -37.45
N ASP A 224 -17.55 -7.26 -38.48
CA ASP A 224 -17.07 -6.76 -39.78
C ASP A 224 -16.80 -5.25 -39.72
N LEU A 225 -15.65 -4.89 -39.16
CA LEU A 225 -15.22 -3.49 -39.00
C LEU A 225 -15.01 -2.79 -40.35
N GLN A 226 -14.71 -3.53 -41.43
CA GLN A 226 -14.57 -2.95 -42.77
C GLN A 226 -15.93 -2.52 -43.32
N LYS A 227 -16.97 -3.33 -43.12
CA LYS A 227 -18.35 -2.94 -43.44
C LYS A 227 -18.80 -1.77 -42.57
N ALA A 228 -18.49 -1.78 -41.27
CA ALA A 228 -18.80 -0.65 -40.39
C ALA A 228 -18.17 0.66 -40.88
N LYS A 229 -16.89 0.66 -41.29
CA LYS A 229 -16.18 1.79 -41.90
C LYS A 229 -16.84 2.26 -43.21
N ARG A 230 -17.19 1.33 -44.11
CA ARG A 230 -17.86 1.66 -45.38
C ARG A 230 -19.23 2.31 -45.16
N VAL A 231 -20.00 1.81 -44.18
CA VAL A 231 -21.30 2.37 -43.83
C VAL A 231 -21.13 3.74 -43.18
N LEU A 232 -20.18 3.90 -42.26
CA LEU A 232 -19.87 5.20 -41.65
C LEU A 232 -19.50 6.23 -42.72
N LYS A 233 -18.65 5.88 -43.68
CA LYS A 233 -18.35 6.76 -44.81
C LYS A 233 -19.61 7.20 -45.57
N LYS A 234 -20.56 6.29 -45.81
CA LYS A 234 -21.83 6.66 -46.46
C LYS A 234 -22.70 7.58 -45.58
N ILE A 235 -22.67 7.40 -44.27
CA ILE A 235 -23.36 8.30 -43.32
C ILE A 235 -22.73 9.69 -43.40
N ASP A 236 -21.39 9.77 -43.36
CA ASP A 236 -20.61 11.00 -43.42
C ASP A 236 -20.80 11.73 -44.77
N ASP A 237 -20.67 11.03 -45.89
CA ASP A 237 -20.77 11.61 -47.24
C ASP A 237 -22.19 12.18 -47.54
N ASN A 238 -23.19 11.83 -46.72
CA ASN A 238 -24.59 12.23 -46.91
C ASN A 238 -25.21 12.90 -45.66
N ASP A 239 -24.40 13.27 -44.65
CA ASP A 239 -24.83 13.89 -43.39
C ASP A 239 -26.07 13.22 -42.76
N LEU A 240 -26.06 11.89 -42.69
CA LEU A 240 -27.26 11.13 -42.31
C LEU A 240 -27.55 11.12 -40.80
N TRP A 241 -26.65 11.62 -39.94
CA TRP A 241 -26.90 11.63 -38.50
C TRP A 241 -28.13 12.49 -38.19
N LYS A 242 -29.08 11.93 -37.45
CA LYS A 242 -30.30 12.58 -37.00
C LYS A 242 -30.04 13.36 -35.73
N PHE A 243 -30.34 14.66 -35.80
CA PHE A 243 -30.31 15.58 -34.67
C PHE A 243 -31.64 15.54 -33.92
N GLU A 244 -31.91 14.41 -33.26
CA GLU A 244 -33.15 14.14 -32.53
C GLU A 244 -32.84 13.54 -31.17
N VAL A 245 -33.63 13.88 -30.15
CA VAL A 245 -33.43 13.41 -28.77
C VAL A 245 -33.60 11.90 -28.67
N GLY A 246 -32.69 11.24 -27.96
CA GLY A 246 -32.71 9.80 -27.74
C GLY A 246 -31.97 9.03 -28.82
N TRP A 247 -32.18 7.72 -28.88
CA TRP A 247 -31.46 6.83 -29.79
C TRP A 247 -32.07 6.80 -31.20
N THR A 248 -31.20 6.86 -32.20
CA THR A 248 -31.50 6.56 -33.60
C THR A 248 -30.66 5.38 -34.07
N LYS A 249 -31.30 4.40 -34.72
CA LYS A 249 -30.67 3.23 -35.33
C LYS A 249 -30.36 3.48 -36.81
N TYR A 250 -29.15 3.14 -37.21
CA TYR A 250 -28.67 3.17 -38.59
C TYR A 250 -28.23 1.76 -38.99
N PRO A 251 -29.14 0.94 -39.55
CA PRO A 251 -28.78 -0.40 -40.00
C PRO A 251 -27.72 -0.33 -41.10
N PHE A 252 -26.85 -1.33 -41.23
CA PHE A 252 -25.79 -1.32 -42.23
C PHE A 252 -26.27 -1.36 -43.69
N ASP A 253 -27.54 -1.67 -43.95
CA ASP A 253 -28.16 -1.50 -45.26
C ASP A 253 -28.70 -0.09 -45.52
N LEU A 254 -28.75 0.76 -44.49
CA LEU A 254 -29.27 2.13 -44.46
C LEU A 254 -30.71 2.28 -44.97
N LYS A 255 -31.51 1.20 -45.00
CA LYS A 255 -32.87 1.24 -45.56
C LYS A 255 -33.92 1.82 -44.60
N SER A 256 -33.75 1.63 -43.30
CA SER A 256 -34.77 1.96 -42.28
C SER A 256 -34.13 2.62 -41.06
N ILE A 257 -33.71 3.88 -41.20
CA ILE A 257 -33.23 4.70 -40.08
C ILE A 257 -34.43 5.04 -39.19
N THR A 258 -34.38 4.63 -37.92
CA THR A 258 -35.55 4.68 -37.02
C THR A 258 -35.14 5.05 -35.60
N LYS A 259 -36.03 5.76 -34.90
CA LYS A 259 -35.90 6.03 -33.47
C LYS A 259 -36.16 4.76 -32.66
N ILE A 260 -35.39 4.55 -31.60
CA ILE A 260 -35.50 3.40 -30.70
C ILE A 260 -35.35 3.86 -29.24
N ASP A 261 -35.78 3.04 -28.30
CA ASP A 261 -35.63 3.36 -26.86
C ASP A 261 -34.23 3.03 -26.35
N ALA A 262 -33.67 1.89 -26.77
CA ALA A 262 -32.30 1.48 -26.46
C ALA A 262 -31.77 0.50 -27.52
N PRO A 263 -30.45 0.41 -27.74
CA PRO A 263 -29.88 -0.54 -28.69
C PRO A 263 -30.22 -2.00 -28.33
N PRO A 264 -30.79 -2.80 -29.24
CA PRO A 264 -31.22 -4.18 -28.94
C PRO A 264 -30.08 -5.21 -28.93
N ASP A 265 -28.91 -4.88 -29.48
CA ASP A 265 -27.77 -5.78 -29.60
C ASP A 265 -27.21 -6.22 -28.23
N ASP A 266 -26.76 -7.47 -28.14
CA ASP A 266 -26.13 -8.06 -26.94
C ASP A 266 -24.67 -7.61 -26.75
N ILE A 267 -24.06 -7.02 -27.78
CA ILE A 267 -22.69 -6.52 -27.80
C ILE A 267 -22.70 -5.12 -28.40
N LEU A 268 -22.13 -4.17 -27.68
CA LEU A 268 -21.96 -2.80 -28.14
C LEU A 268 -20.50 -2.36 -27.94
N PHE A 269 -19.87 -1.79 -28.97
CA PHE A 269 -18.78 -0.84 -28.73
C PHE A 269 -19.39 0.53 -28.49
N PHE A 270 -19.00 1.21 -27.43
CA PHE A 270 -19.73 2.37 -26.92
C PHE A 270 -18.77 3.45 -26.41
N ASP A 271 -19.15 4.70 -26.70
CA ASP A 271 -18.39 5.90 -26.36
C ASP A 271 -19.35 7.07 -26.15
N ILE A 272 -19.05 7.93 -25.17
CA ILE A 272 -19.84 9.11 -24.80
C ILE A 272 -18.95 10.34 -24.81
N GLU A 273 -19.48 11.42 -25.40
CA GLU A 273 -18.88 12.75 -25.30
C GLU A 273 -19.73 13.70 -24.46
N LEU A 274 -19.06 14.61 -23.77
CA LEU A 274 -19.68 15.65 -22.95
C LEU A 274 -19.11 17.03 -23.27
N CYS A 275 -19.99 18.03 -23.35
CA CYS A 275 -19.56 19.43 -23.34
C CYS A 275 -19.18 19.81 -21.90
N VAL A 276 -17.88 19.92 -21.61
CA VAL A 276 -17.36 20.17 -20.25
C VAL A 276 -17.90 21.49 -19.67
N LEU A 277 -18.11 22.50 -20.52
CA LEU A 277 -18.69 23.78 -20.11
C LEU A 277 -20.18 23.69 -19.75
N ASP A 278 -20.89 22.67 -20.26
CA ASP A 278 -22.30 22.34 -19.94
C ASP A 278 -22.42 21.37 -18.75
N GLY A 279 -21.30 20.99 -18.11
CA GLY A 279 -21.29 20.09 -16.96
C GLY A 279 -21.01 18.63 -17.28
N ASN A 280 -21.43 17.71 -16.40
CA ASN A 280 -20.97 16.31 -16.41
C ASN A 280 -21.95 15.30 -17.01
N LEU A 281 -23.15 15.74 -17.40
CA LEU A 281 -24.18 14.89 -18.00
C LEU A 281 -23.85 14.59 -19.48
N PRO A 282 -24.30 13.44 -20.02
CA PRO A 282 -23.99 13.07 -21.40
C PRO A 282 -24.54 14.10 -22.40
N THR A 283 -23.76 14.38 -23.45
CA THR A 283 -24.16 15.26 -24.56
C THR A 283 -24.47 14.46 -25.81
N LEU A 284 -23.55 13.58 -26.20
CA LEU A 284 -23.66 12.69 -27.35
C LEU A 284 -23.19 11.30 -26.97
N ALA A 285 -23.75 10.27 -27.62
CA ALA A 285 -23.19 8.93 -27.55
C ALA A 285 -23.30 8.21 -28.89
N ILE A 286 -22.31 7.37 -29.17
CA ILE A 286 -22.34 6.46 -30.32
C ILE A 286 -22.20 5.03 -29.80
N ALA A 287 -22.95 4.11 -30.39
CA ALA A 287 -22.70 2.68 -30.24
C ALA A 287 -22.59 1.98 -31.60
N LEU A 288 -21.71 0.98 -31.67
CA LEU A 288 -21.57 0.05 -32.77
C LEU A 288 -22.08 -1.33 -32.33
N GLY A 289 -23.20 -1.75 -32.90
CA GLY A 289 -23.70 -3.13 -32.81
C GLY A 289 -23.18 -4.01 -33.93
N ARG A 290 -23.67 -5.25 -34.00
CA ARG A 290 -23.17 -6.23 -34.99
C ARG A 290 -23.47 -5.81 -36.43
N ASN A 291 -24.63 -5.21 -36.66
CA ASN A 291 -25.16 -4.89 -37.98
C ASN A 291 -25.74 -3.46 -38.09
N ALA A 292 -25.47 -2.60 -37.12
CA ALA A 292 -26.00 -1.24 -37.08
C ALA A 292 -25.10 -0.29 -36.29
N TRP A 293 -25.13 0.98 -36.68
CA TRP A 293 -24.70 2.10 -35.86
C TRP A 293 -25.89 2.62 -35.05
N TYR A 294 -25.61 3.19 -33.89
CA TYR A 294 -26.57 3.83 -33.01
C TYR A 294 -26.02 5.20 -32.60
N GLY A 295 -26.82 6.25 -32.76
CA GLY A 295 -26.46 7.58 -32.29
C GLY A 295 -27.49 8.09 -31.30
N TRP A 296 -27.04 8.69 -30.20
CA TRP A 296 -27.89 9.27 -29.16
C TRP A 296 -27.59 10.75 -28.99
N CYS A 297 -28.64 11.57 -28.90
CA CYS A 297 -28.53 12.98 -28.55
C CYS A 297 -29.27 13.27 -27.25
N SER A 298 -28.69 14.10 -26.39
CA SER A 298 -29.34 14.57 -25.17
C SER A 298 -30.46 15.58 -25.47
N GLU A 299 -31.41 15.69 -24.54
CA GLU A 299 -32.43 16.73 -24.55
C GLU A 299 -31.80 18.14 -24.60
N ARG A 300 -30.75 18.36 -23.79
CA ARG A 300 -30.03 19.66 -23.72
C ARG A 300 -29.39 20.05 -25.04
N LEU A 301 -28.79 19.08 -25.74
CA LEU A 301 -28.15 19.35 -27.02
C LEU A 301 -29.18 19.78 -28.06
N VAL A 302 -30.32 19.10 -28.16
CA VAL A 302 -31.31 19.35 -29.22
C VAL A 302 -32.20 20.56 -28.90
N ASN A 303 -32.65 20.68 -27.65
CA ASN A 303 -33.71 21.63 -27.26
C ASN A 303 -33.20 22.82 -26.41
N ASN A 304 -31.89 22.93 -26.17
CA ASN A 304 -31.28 24.02 -25.40
C ASN A 304 -31.89 24.25 -24.02
N THR A 305 -32.15 23.16 -23.30
CA THR A 305 -32.62 23.18 -21.91
C THR A 305 -31.44 23.34 -20.96
N ASP A 306 -31.68 24.03 -19.83
CA ASP A 306 -30.66 24.19 -18.78
C ASP A 306 -30.24 22.85 -18.14
N VAL A 307 -29.05 22.84 -17.55
CA VAL A 307 -28.56 21.71 -16.76
C VAL A 307 -29.40 21.60 -15.47
N PRO A 308 -30.02 20.44 -15.19
CA PRO A 308 -30.82 20.29 -13.99
C PRO A 308 -29.95 20.31 -12.73
N ASP A 309 -30.38 21.07 -11.71
CA ASP A 309 -29.72 21.11 -10.39
C ASP A 309 -29.68 19.72 -9.71
N MET A 310 -30.71 18.90 -9.98
CA MET A 310 -30.88 17.55 -9.46
C MET A 310 -31.13 16.59 -10.61
N PRO A 311 -30.08 16.13 -11.31
CA PRO A 311 -30.22 15.22 -12.43
C PRO A 311 -30.90 13.92 -12.00
N THR A 312 -31.75 13.39 -12.88
CA THR A 312 -32.51 12.16 -12.66
C THR A 312 -32.12 11.12 -13.70
N ARG A 313 -32.69 9.91 -13.59
CA ARG A 313 -32.47 8.84 -14.59
C ARG A 313 -32.88 9.24 -16.02
N LYS A 314 -33.76 10.22 -16.20
CA LYS A 314 -34.18 10.72 -17.54
C LYS A 314 -33.06 11.47 -18.27
N ASP A 315 -32.08 11.97 -17.53
CA ASP A 315 -30.95 12.75 -18.06
C ASP A 315 -29.77 11.86 -18.50
N LEU A 316 -29.93 10.54 -18.40
CA LEU A 316 -28.93 9.52 -18.70
C LEU A 316 -29.28 8.73 -19.97
N ILE A 317 -28.30 7.95 -20.44
CA ILE A 317 -28.44 7.13 -21.63
C ILE A 317 -28.96 5.72 -21.26
N PRO A 318 -30.12 5.28 -21.76
CA PRO A 318 -30.55 3.89 -21.63
C PRO A 318 -29.79 3.01 -22.62
N ILE A 319 -29.12 1.95 -22.16
CA ILE A 319 -28.36 1.02 -23.01
C ILE A 319 -29.00 -0.37 -23.13
N GLY A 320 -30.02 -0.70 -22.34
CA GLY A 320 -30.85 -1.90 -22.52
C GLY A 320 -31.55 -2.41 -21.27
N ASP A 321 -32.07 -3.64 -21.35
CA ASP A 321 -32.74 -4.30 -20.23
C ASP A 321 -31.73 -4.85 -19.20
N CYS A 322 -31.82 -4.38 -17.96
CA CYS A 322 -31.03 -4.85 -16.82
C CYS A 322 -31.16 -6.37 -16.55
N GLY A 323 -32.26 -7.00 -16.95
CA GLY A 323 -32.48 -8.44 -16.78
C GLY A 323 -31.77 -9.32 -17.82
N LYS A 324 -31.28 -8.73 -18.92
CA LYS A 324 -30.67 -9.43 -20.03
C LYS A 324 -29.15 -9.31 -19.99
N GLU A 325 -28.46 -10.43 -20.21
CA GLU A 325 -27.00 -10.43 -20.30
C GLU A 325 -26.56 -9.68 -21.57
N LYS A 326 -25.75 -8.63 -21.38
CA LYS A 326 -25.22 -7.77 -22.45
C LYS A 326 -23.79 -7.36 -22.09
N ILE A 327 -22.94 -7.22 -23.10
CA ILE A 327 -21.58 -6.67 -22.96
C ILE A 327 -21.47 -5.33 -23.68
N VAL A 328 -20.98 -4.33 -22.96
CA VAL A 328 -20.60 -3.02 -23.49
C VAL A 328 -19.09 -2.88 -23.41
N ILE A 329 -18.45 -2.59 -24.54
CA ILE A 329 -17.00 -2.47 -24.67
C ILE A 329 -16.67 -1.01 -24.99
N GLY A 330 -15.78 -0.41 -24.21
CA GLY A 330 -15.37 0.98 -24.43
C GLY A 330 -13.91 1.20 -24.08
N HIS A 331 -13.42 2.41 -24.32
CA HIS A 331 -12.10 2.83 -23.88
C HIS A 331 -12.24 3.80 -22.71
N ASN A 332 -11.84 3.39 -21.50
CA ASN A 332 -12.24 4.05 -20.25
C ASN A 332 -13.76 3.94 -19.98
N VAL A 333 -14.33 2.76 -20.23
CA VAL A 333 -15.78 2.52 -20.17
C VAL A 333 -16.41 2.80 -18.79
N GLY A 334 -15.62 2.86 -17.72
CA GLY A 334 -16.12 3.27 -16.40
C GLY A 334 -16.68 4.69 -16.41
N PHE A 335 -16.07 5.58 -17.19
CA PHE A 335 -16.57 6.93 -17.44
C PHE A 335 -17.90 6.92 -18.20
N ASP A 336 -18.03 6.06 -19.21
CA ASP A 336 -19.26 5.95 -19.99
C ASP A 336 -20.40 5.32 -19.18
N ARG A 337 -20.08 4.27 -18.42
CA ARG A 337 -21.01 3.57 -17.51
C ARG A 337 -21.65 4.53 -16.51
N ALA A 338 -20.88 5.47 -15.96
CA ALA A 338 -21.40 6.47 -15.01
C ALA A 338 -22.49 7.37 -15.61
N ARG A 339 -22.73 7.32 -16.93
CA ARG A 339 -23.76 8.09 -17.63
C ARG A 339 -24.86 7.21 -18.24
N CYS A 340 -24.87 5.92 -17.91
CA CYS A 340 -25.88 4.96 -18.32
C CYS A 340 -26.91 4.74 -17.21
N VAL A 341 -28.20 4.62 -17.56
CA VAL A 341 -29.31 4.45 -16.60
C VAL A 341 -29.11 3.23 -15.70
N GLU A 342 -28.68 2.12 -16.29
CA GLU A 342 -28.62 0.79 -15.70
C GLU A 342 -27.56 0.67 -14.60
N ALA A 343 -26.60 1.60 -14.55
CA ALA A 343 -25.62 1.68 -13.49
C ALA A 343 -26.22 2.17 -12.15
N TYR A 344 -27.38 2.83 -12.21
CA TYR A 344 -28.07 3.46 -11.07
C TYR A 344 -29.29 2.67 -10.58
N GLU A 345 -29.63 1.56 -11.24
CA GLU A 345 -30.72 0.69 -10.78
C GLU A 345 -30.36 0.05 -9.44
N LEU A 346 -31.31 -0.05 -8.50
CA LEU A 346 -31.06 -0.66 -7.19
C LEU A 346 -30.78 -2.16 -7.35
N LYS A 347 -31.58 -2.85 -8.17
CA LYS A 347 -31.39 -4.27 -8.49
C LYS A 347 -30.09 -4.48 -9.28
N PRO A 348 -29.36 -5.59 -9.07
CA PRO A 348 -28.18 -5.89 -9.88
C PRO A 348 -28.54 -6.03 -11.37
N SER A 349 -27.91 -5.22 -12.23
CA SER A 349 -28.01 -5.37 -13.69
C SER A 349 -27.19 -6.58 -14.15
N LYS A 350 -27.60 -7.24 -15.24
CA LYS A 350 -26.83 -8.24 -15.98
C LYS A 350 -26.06 -7.65 -17.16
N ILE A 351 -26.09 -6.34 -17.33
CA ILE A 351 -25.21 -5.65 -18.27
C ILE A 351 -23.81 -5.57 -17.63
N ARG A 352 -22.78 -5.90 -18.41
CA ARG A 352 -21.38 -5.88 -17.99
C ARG A 352 -20.56 -5.02 -18.93
N PHE A 353 -19.55 -4.36 -18.38
CA PHE A 353 -18.70 -3.42 -19.11
C PHE A 353 -17.27 -3.95 -19.19
N MET A 354 -16.71 -3.95 -20.40
CA MET A 354 -15.33 -4.34 -20.67
C MET A 354 -14.53 -3.12 -21.11
N ASP A 355 -13.47 -2.82 -20.36
CA ASP A 355 -12.64 -1.63 -20.58
C ASP A 355 -11.34 -2.00 -21.32
N THR A 356 -11.19 -1.51 -22.54
CA THR A 356 -9.96 -1.71 -23.33
C THR A 356 -8.74 -1.01 -22.70
N MET A 357 -8.92 0.08 -21.96
CA MET A 357 -7.85 0.74 -21.21
C MET A 357 -7.39 -0.16 -20.04
N SER A 358 -8.33 -0.73 -19.29
CA SER A 358 -8.02 -1.69 -18.22
C SER A 358 -7.40 -2.99 -18.75
N MET A 359 -7.66 -3.37 -20.00
CA MET A 359 -6.93 -4.47 -20.65
C MET A 359 -5.49 -4.06 -21.00
N SER A 360 -5.30 -2.86 -21.57
CA SER A 360 -4.00 -2.44 -22.09
C SER A 360 -2.99 -2.06 -21.00
N ILE A 361 -3.42 -1.40 -19.91
CA ILE A 361 -2.54 -0.94 -18.84
C ILE A 361 -1.68 -2.08 -18.23
N PRO A 362 -2.25 -3.23 -17.81
CA PRO A 362 -1.45 -4.32 -17.24
C PRO A 362 -0.64 -5.11 -18.27
N MET A 363 -0.79 -4.82 -19.57
CA MET A 363 0.01 -5.43 -20.64
C MET A 363 1.15 -4.52 -21.10
N PHE A 364 0.83 -3.24 -21.37
CA PHE A 364 1.72 -2.28 -22.04
C PHE A 364 1.92 -0.97 -21.26
N GLY A 365 1.14 -0.75 -20.19
CA GLY A 365 1.19 0.49 -19.41
C GLY A 365 2.49 0.66 -18.62
N MET A 366 2.73 1.89 -18.19
CA MET A 366 3.94 2.31 -17.48
C MET A 366 3.63 2.80 -16.07
N ALA A 367 4.54 2.54 -15.12
CA ALA A 367 4.51 3.20 -13.82
C ALA A 367 4.94 4.67 -13.91
N ASP A 368 4.55 5.52 -12.95
CA ASP A 368 4.80 6.97 -12.99
C ASP A 368 6.26 7.36 -13.26
N HIS A 369 7.21 6.73 -12.56
CA HIS A 369 8.64 6.96 -12.77
C HIS A 369 9.13 6.53 -14.17
N GLN A 370 8.45 5.57 -14.81
CA GLN A 370 8.74 5.16 -16.18
C GLN A 370 8.14 6.11 -17.20
N GLN A 371 6.98 6.71 -16.92
CA GLN A 371 6.40 7.77 -17.77
C GLN A 371 7.34 8.96 -17.90
N SER A 372 7.95 9.40 -16.79
CA SER A 372 8.96 10.47 -16.83
C SER A 372 10.17 10.08 -17.69
N VAL A 373 10.64 8.82 -17.62
CA VAL A 373 11.74 8.32 -18.46
C VAL A 373 11.34 8.26 -19.93
N TYR A 374 10.09 7.88 -20.22
CA TYR A 374 9.55 7.87 -21.57
C TYR A 374 9.57 9.27 -22.20
N GLU A 375 9.21 10.30 -21.43
CA GLU A 375 9.07 11.69 -21.89
C GLU A 375 10.39 12.49 -21.93
N MET A 376 11.32 12.26 -20.99
CA MET A 376 12.57 13.04 -20.89
C MET A 376 13.49 12.94 -22.12
N PHE A 377 13.42 11.84 -22.87
CA PHE A 377 14.32 11.54 -23.98
C PHE A 377 13.62 11.56 -25.35
N ASP A 378 12.51 12.30 -25.47
CA ASP A 378 11.85 12.63 -26.75
C ASP A 378 12.38 13.94 -27.37
N ILE A 379 13.34 14.61 -26.72
CA ILE A 379 13.98 15.83 -27.21
C ILE A 379 15.35 15.44 -27.78
N GLU A 380 15.45 15.43 -29.11
CA GLU A 380 16.65 15.38 -29.97
C GLU A 380 17.85 14.52 -29.51
N GLU A 381 18.22 13.56 -30.37
CA GLU A 381 19.41 12.69 -30.31
C GLU A 381 20.56 13.27 -29.50
N THR A 382 20.71 12.80 -28.26
CA THR A 382 21.90 13.08 -27.46
C THR A 382 22.48 11.78 -26.91
N ASP A 383 23.71 11.51 -27.35
CA ASP A 383 24.72 10.62 -26.77
C ASP A 383 24.26 9.25 -26.26
N GLY A 384 24.16 8.27 -27.18
CA GLY A 384 24.76 6.92 -27.08
C GLY A 384 24.56 6.07 -25.81
N LYS A 385 23.70 6.47 -24.87
CA LYS A 385 23.50 5.80 -23.60
C LYS A 385 22.08 5.28 -23.55
N THR A 386 22.00 3.98 -23.83
CA THR A 386 20.92 3.01 -23.56
C THR A 386 20.10 2.55 -24.75
N GLU A 387 20.71 1.72 -25.61
CA GLU A 387 20.02 0.98 -26.68
C GLU A 387 18.84 0.13 -26.17
N TRP A 388 18.86 -0.33 -24.91
CA TRP A 388 17.71 -1.00 -24.28
C TRP A 388 16.44 -0.14 -24.26
N LEU A 389 16.58 1.19 -24.20
CA LEU A 389 15.47 2.13 -24.06
C LEU A 389 14.60 2.16 -25.33
N ASN A 390 15.20 2.08 -26.51
CA ASN A 390 14.47 2.03 -27.77
C ASN A 390 13.63 0.76 -27.88
N THR A 391 14.25 -0.40 -27.57
CA THR A 391 13.55 -1.69 -27.50
C THR A 391 12.43 -1.67 -26.46
N TRP A 392 12.65 -1.01 -25.32
CA TRP A 392 11.62 -0.86 -24.28
C TRP A 392 10.48 0.08 -24.68
N LYS A 393 10.78 1.26 -25.26
CA LYS A 393 9.78 2.22 -25.76
C LYS A 393 8.84 1.58 -26.78
N GLY A 394 9.35 0.71 -27.65
CA GLY A 394 8.55 -0.04 -28.62
C GLY A 394 7.58 -1.07 -28.01
N ARG A 395 7.70 -1.39 -26.72
CA ARG A 395 6.89 -2.39 -26.00
C ARG A 395 5.89 -1.80 -25.02
N VAL A 396 5.92 -0.49 -24.81
CA VAL A 396 5.08 0.20 -23.84
C VAL A 396 4.23 1.26 -24.54
N SER A 397 3.11 1.63 -23.92
CA SER A 397 2.23 2.66 -24.44
C SER A 397 1.66 3.54 -23.33
N LYS A 398 1.32 4.79 -23.69
CA LYS A 398 0.47 5.66 -22.86
C LYS A 398 -0.97 5.14 -22.90
N ASN A 399 -1.79 5.58 -21.95
CA ASN A 399 -3.10 4.96 -21.73
C ASN A 399 -4.20 5.44 -22.69
N SER A 400 -4.00 6.53 -23.43
CA SER A 400 -5.04 7.09 -24.31
C SER A 400 -5.37 6.18 -25.49
N LEU A 401 -6.61 6.22 -25.97
CA LEU A 401 -7.12 5.45 -27.11
C LEU A 401 -6.15 5.44 -28.29
N ILE A 402 -5.73 6.63 -28.73
CA ILE A 402 -4.83 6.81 -29.87
C ILE A 402 -3.46 6.17 -29.59
N ALA A 403 -2.85 6.44 -28.44
CA ALA A 403 -1.54 5.87 -28.10
C ALA A 403 -1.56 4.34 -28.06
N VAL A 404 -2.65 3.73 -27.57
CA VAL A 404 -2.80 2.26 -27.56
C VAL A 404 -3.01 1.74 -28.98
N HIS A 405 -3.81 2.42 -29.80
CA HIS A 405 -3.98 2.07 -31.22
C HIS A 405 -2.67 2.12 -31.99
N ASP A 406 -1.95 3.25 -31.90
CA ASP A 406 -0.67 3.47 -32.59
C ASP A 406 0.37 2.42 -32.17
N HIS A 407 0.38 2.03 -30.89
CA HIS A 407 1.24 0.96 -30.39
C HIS A 407 0.93 -0.40 -31.04
N LEU A 408 -0.35 -0.78 -31.15
CA LEU A 408 -0.78 -2.06 -31.69
C LEU A 408 -0.78 -2.13 -33.23
N TYR A 409 -0.81 -0.98 -33.91
CA TYR A 409 -0.94 -0.85 -35.37
C TYR A 409 0.20 -0.04 -36.02
N SER A 410 1.37 0.00 -35.38
CA SER A 410 2.57 0.70 -35.88
C SER A 410 2.91 0.32 -37.33
N GLY A 411 3.06 1.32 -38.22
CA GLY A 411 3.44 1.14 -39.63
C GLY A 411 2.35 1.39 -40.68
N LYS A 412 1.17 1.90 -40.32
CA LYS A 412 0.21 2.47 -41.28
C LYS A 412 0.36 3.99 -41.32
N ASP A 413 0.41 4.57 -42.52
CA ASP A 413 0.35 6.02 -42.76
C ASP A 413 -0.94 6.59 -42.15
N ILE A 414 -0.88 7.04 -40.89
CA ILE A 414 -1.92 7.87 -40.25
C ILE A 414 -1.47 9.33 -40.38
N THR A 415 -1.19 9.79 -41.59
CA THR A 415 -0.45 11.05 -41.83
C THR A 415 -1.30 12.21 -42.38
N ALA A 416 -2.63 12.20 -42.21
CA ALA A 416 -3.47 13.37 -42.51
C ALA A 416 -4.70 13.57 -41.60
N GLU A 417 -5.33 12.52 -41.08
CA GLU A 417 -6.55 12.63 -40.24
C GLU A 417 -6.29 13.09 -38.79
N GLN A 418 -5.07 12.89 -38.25
CA GLN A 418 -4.76 13.21 -36.84
C GLN A 418 -4.76 14.72 -36.52
N TYR A 419 -4.52 15.60 -37.51
CA TYR A 419 -4.53 17.04 -37.30
C TYR A 419 -5.96 17.62 -37.15
N SER A 420 -6.94 17.00 -37.83
CA SER A 420 -8.37 17.35 -37.72
C SER A 420 -8.96 16.89 -36.38
N LYS A 421 -8.58 15.70 -35.90
CA LYS A 421 -9.11 15.10 -34.66
C LYS A 421 -8.76 15.84 -33.37
N LYS A 422 -7.54 16.41 -33.24
CA LYS A 422 -7.17 17.20 -32.04
C LYS A 422 -8.03 18.44 -31.86
N THR A 423 -8.45 19.06 -32.97
CA THR A 423 -9.28 20.26 -32.97
C THR A 423 -10.73 19.92 -32.61
N LEU A 424 -11.30 18.86 -33.21
CA LEU A 424 -12.69 18.44 -32.93
C LEU A 424 -12.90 17.93 -31.49
N ARG A 425 -11.97 17.12 -30.96
CA ARG A 425 -12.05 16.69 -29.55
C ARG A 425 -11.95 17.89 -28.58
N ALA A 426 -11.14 18.89 -28.93
CA ALA A 426 -11.00 20.08 -28.09
C ALA A 426 -12.30 20.86 -27.99
N SER A 427 -13.21 20.76 -28.96
CA SER A 427 -14.51 21.44 -28.92
C SER A 427 -15.37 20.98 -27.74
N PHE A 428 -15.42 19.68 -27.44
CA PHE A 428 -16.13 19.17 -26.25
C PHE A 428 -15.58 19.71 -24.93
N VAL A 429 -14.32 20.18 -24.90
CA VAL A 429 -13.67 20.67 -23.67
C VAL A 429 -13.70 22.19 -23.56
N LYS A 430 -13.55 22.89 -24.68
CA LYS A 430 -13.28 24.34 -24.70
C LYS A 430 -14.41 25.17 -25.28
N ASP A 431 -15.27 24.58 -26.09
CA ASP A 431 -16.31 25.31 -26.80
C ASP A 431 -17.66 25.14 -26.07
N PRO A 432 -18.56 26.14 -26.14
CA PRO A 432 -19.88 26.04 -25.56
C PRO A 432 -20.79 25.09 -26.36
N ILE A 433 -21.89 24.64 -25.76
CA ILE A 433 -22.76 23.62 -26.37
C ILE A 433 -23.36 24.06 -27.72
N GLU A 434 -23.53 25.36 -27.95
CA GLU A 434 -23.97 25.92 -29.24
C GLU A 434 -23.03 25.53 -30.38
N LYS A 435 -21.72 25.58 -30.14
CA LYS A 435 -20.72 25.20 -31.14
C LYS A 435 -20.79 23.70 -31.46
N ILE A 436 -21.15 22.88 -30.47
CA ILE A 436 -21.39 21.44 -30.64
C ILE A 436 -22.61 21.20 -31.55
N ARG A 437 -23.63 22.06 -31.50
CA ARG A 437 -24.79 22.00 -32.41
C ARG A 437 -24.40 22.36 -33.83
N ASP A 438 -23.64 23.44 -33.99
CA ASP A 438 -23.18 23.91 -35.31
C ASP A 438 -22.33 22.85 -36.02
N ASP A 439 -21.48 22.15 -35.25
CA ASP A 439 -20.56 21.13 -35.76
C ASP A 439 -21.09 19.69 -35.53
N PHE A 440 -22.42 19.49 -35.40
CA PHE A 440 -22.99 18.21 -34.99
C PHE A 440 -22.59 17.02 -35.87
N GLN A 441 -22.70 17.14 -37.20
CA GLN A 441 -22.36 16.05 -38.14
C GLN A 441 -20.88 15.61 -38.01
N PRO A 442 -19.88 16.51 -38.13
CA PRO A 442 -18.48 16.10 -38.00
C PRO A 442 -18.12 15.57 -36.61
N LEU A 443 -18.77 16.06 -35.54
CA LEU A 443 -18.56 15.57 -34.18
C LEU A 443 -19.14 14.17 -33.96
N MET A 444 -20.33 13.86 -34.48
CA MET A 444 -20.89 12.50 -34.45
C MET A 444 -20.01 11.51 -35.20
N SER A 445 -19.53 11.89 -36.37
CA SER A 445 -18.59 11.07 -37.15
C SER A 445 -17.24 10.89 -36.46
N TYR A 446 -16.77 11.90 -35.72
CA TYR A 446 -15.58 11.78 -34.86
C TYR A 446 -15.78 10.69 -33.80
N CYS A 447 -16.88 10.74 -33.04
CA CYS A 447 -17.20 9.75 -32.00
C CYS A 447 -17.32 8.33 -32.60
N ALA A 448 -17.98 8.22 -33.76
CA ALA A 448 -18.10 6.93 -34.46
C ALA A 448 -16.74 6.36 -34.88
N ARG A 449 -15.78 7.20 -35.31
CA ARG A 449 -14.41 6.76 -35.63
C ARG A 449 -13.66 6.30 -34.40
N ASP A 450 -13.81 6.96 -33.25
CA ASP A 450 -13.18 6.54 -32.00
C ASP A 450 -13.71 5.18 -31.53
N ASN A 451 -15.01 4.91 -31.69
CA ASN A 451 -15.58 3.57 -31.49
C ASN A 451 -14.97 2.50 -32.39
N ILE A 452 -14.66 2.82 -33.66
CA ILE A 452 -13.95 1.89 -34.55
C ILE A 452 -12.54 1.61 -34.02
N LEU A 453 -11.80 2.64 -33.58
CA LEU A 453 -10.47 2.45 -33.00
C LEU A 453 -10.54 1.58 -31.73
N CYS A 454 -11.53 1.80 -30.88
CA CYS A 454 -11.78 0.98 -29.70
C CYS A 454 -12.01 -0.49 -30.09
N ALA A 455 -12.85 -0.74 -31.10
CA ALA A 455 -13.10 -2.10 -31.61
C ALA A 455 -11.84 -2.75 -32.19
N GLU A 456 -11.04 -2.01 -32.96
CA GLU A 456 -9.76 -2.50 -33.50
C GLU A 456 -8.75 -2.83 -32.40
N ILE A 457 -8.67 -2.01 -31.35
CA ILE A 457 -7.84 -2.29 -30.16
C ILE A 457 -8.33 -3.56 -29.50
N TYR A 458 -9.62 -3.66 -29.20
CA TYR A 458 -10.22 -4.80 -28.50
C TYR A 458 -9.92 -6.13 -29.22
N VAL A 459 -10.10 -6.17 -30.55
CA VAL A 459 -9.81 -7.37 -31.37
C VAL A 459 -8.36 -7.84 -31.18
N LYS A 460 -7.40 -6.92 -31.11
CA LYS A 460 -5.99 -7.26 -30.87
C LYS A 460 -5.70 -7.65 -29.42
N LEU A 461 -6.36 -6.99 -28.46
CA LEU A 461 -6.14 -7.23 -27.03
C LEU A 461 -6.73 -8.56 -26.54
N TRP A 462 -7.83 -9.05 -27.14
CA TRP A 462 -8.56 -10.20 -26.58
C TRP A 462 -7.73 -11.49 -26.52
N ASP A 463 -6.99 -11.82 -27.58
CA ASP A 463 -6.15 -13.02 -27.59
C ASP A 463 -4.95 -12.90 -26.64
N GLU A 464 -4.35 -11.71 -26.57
CA GLU A 464 -3.29 -11.41 -25.60
C GLU A 464 -3.82 -11.49 -24.16
N PHE A 465 -5.04 -10.99 -23.91
CA PHE A 465 -5.71 -11.04 -22.61
C PHE A 465 -5.87 -12.47 -22.10
N LYS A 466 -6.39 -13.38 -22.92
CA LYS A 466 -6.54 -14.80 -22.55
C LYS A 466 -5.20 -15.46 -22.24
N THR A 467 -4.15 -15.09 -22.96
CA THR A 467 -2.81 -15.66 -22.80
C THR A 467 -2.12 -15.15 -21.53
N ARG A 468 -2.27 -13.84 -21.23
CA ARG A 468 -1.70 -13.21 -20.05
C ARG A 468 -2.47 -13.48 -18.77
N PHE A 469 -3.79 -13.65 -18.85
CA PHE A 469 -4.69 -13.81 -17.70
C PHE A 469 -5.54 -15.08 -17.87
N PRO A 470 -4.93 -16.27 -17.72
CA PRO A 470 -5.56 -17.53 -18.11
C PRO A 470 -6.71 -17.97 -17.18
N HIS A 471 -6.72 -17.52 -15.92
CA HIS A 471 -7.75 -17.92 -14.96
C HIS A 471 -9.03 -17.09 -15.12
N PRO A 472 -10.24 -17.71 -15.21
CA PRO A 472 -11.50 -17.00 -15.43
C PRO A 472 -11.86 -16.01 -14.31
N ALA A 473 -11.37 -16.22 -13.09
CA ALA A 473 -11.60 -15.29 -11.98
C ALA A 473 -11.08 -13.87 -12.27
N THR A 474 -10.02 -13.71 -13.08
CA THR A 474 -9.54 -12.38 -13.46
C THR A 474 -10.54 -11.63 -14.32
N LEU A 475 -11.16 -12.31 -15.30
CA LEU A 475 -12.24 -11.72 -16.08
C LEU A 475 -13.45 -11.40 -15.20
N ALA A 476 -13.86 -12.33 -14.34
CA ALA A 476 -14.98 -12.14 -13.41
C ALA A 476 -14.76 -10.93 -12.49
N GLY A 477 -13.56 -10.82 -11.92
CA GLY A 477 -13.16 -9.71 -11.06
C GLY A 477 -13.23 -8.37 -11.79
N MET A 478 -12.64 -8.28 -12.99
CA MET A 478 -12.70 -7.05 -13.80
C MET A 478 -14.13 -6.64 -14.15
N LEU A 479 -14.98 -7.59 -14.53
CA LEU A 479 -16.39 -7.31 -14.87
C LEU A 479 -17.22 -6.90 -13.65
N ASN A 480 -16.86 -7.31 -12.43
CA ASN A 480 -17.58 -6.97 -11.21
C ASN A 480 -17.07 -5.68 -10.54
N ILE A 481 -15.75 -5.46 -10.51
CA ILE A 481 -15.13 -4.27 -9.89
C ILE A 481 -15.60 -2.97 -10.57
N GLY A 482 -15.84 -3.00 -11.88
CA GLY A 482 -16.36 -1.84 -12.61
C GLY A 482 -17.81 -1.48 -12.27
N ASN A 483 -18.55 -2.35 -11.58
CA ASN A 483 -19.96 -2.18 -11.27
C ASN A 483 -20.24 -1.55 -9.91
N VAL A 484 -19.48 -0.51 -9.56
CA VAL A 484 -19.67 0.25 -8.32
C VAL A 484 -21.05 0.92 -8.26
N TYR A 485 -21.65 0.86 -7.07
CA TYR A 485 -22.93 1.47 -6.73
C TYR A 485 -22.83 2.08 -5.33
N LEU A 486 -22.93 3.40 -5.23
CA LEU A 486 -22.81 4.14 -3.97
C LEU A 486 -24.13 4.83 -3.66
N PRO A 487 -24.92 4.35 -2.69
CA PRO A 487 -26.15 5.02 -2.29
C PRO A 487 -25.82 6.30 -1.52
N ILE A 488 -26.48 7.41 -1.87
CA ILE A 488 -26.34 8.71 -1.22
C ILE A 488 -27.72 9.30 -0.92
N ASN A 489 -27.75 10.39 -0.18
CA ASN A 489 -28.96 11.19 0.04
C ASN A 489 -28.58 12.69 0.08
N SER A 490 -29.54 13.57 0.40
CA SER A 490 -29.32 15.03 0.46
C SER A 490 -28.09 15.45 1.29
N TYR A 491 -27.63 14.64 2.24
CA TYR A 491 -26.41 14.92 2.99
C TYR A 491 -25.17 15.04 2.10
N TRP A 492 -25.11 14.36 0.95
CA TRP A 492 -24.03 14.53 -0.02
C TRP A 492 -23.87 16.01 -0.43
N ARG A 493 -24.97 16.66 -0.83
CA ARG A 493 -24.99 18.08 -1.21
C ARG A 493 -24.73 19.00 -0.03
N MET A 494 -25.42 18.77 1.09
CA MET A 494 -25.25 19.57 2.31
C MET A 494 -23.82 19.51 2.83
N PHE A 495 -23.15 18.35 2.70
CA PHE A 495 -21.75 18.18 3.04
C PHE A 495 -20.87 19.08 2.20
N TYR A 496 -21.08 19.12 0.88
CA TYR A 496 -20.32 20.01 0.01
C TYR A 496 -20.52 21.48 0.38
N GLU A 497 -21.77 21.92 0.51
CA GLU A 497 -22.10 23.31 0.83
C GLU A 497 -21.49 23.76 2.16
N LYS A 498 -21.59 22.91 3.20
CA LYS A 498 -20.99 23.16 4.52
C LYS A 498 -19.48 23.29 4.42
N ASN A 499 -18.80 22.31 3.82
CA ASN A 499 -17.33 22.30 3.75
C ASN A 499 -16.79 23.39 2.82
N ALA A 500 -17.49 23.73 1.73
CA ALA A 500 -17.13 24.83 0.84
C ALA A 500 -17.20 26.17 1.58
N ARG A 501 -18.29 26.42 2.31
CA ARG A 501 -18.46 27.62 3.13
C ARG A 501 -17.38 27.74 4.21
N MET A 502 -17.14 26.68 4.97
CA MET A 502 -16.07 26.65 5.99
C MET A 502 -14.69 26.92 5.38
N CYS A 503 -14.42 26.34 4.21
CA CYS A 503 -13.15 26.55 3.51
C CYS A 503 -12.98 28.00 3.06
N GLU A 504 -14.04 28.59 2.52
CA GLU A 504 -14.06 29.99 2.10
C GLU A 504 -13.89 30.94 3.29
N GLU A 505 -14.61 30.73 4.38
CA GLU A 505 -14.49 31.52 5.62
C GLU A 505 -13.07 31.50 6.21
N LYS A 506 -12.44 30.32 6.27
CA LYS A 506 -11.04 30.16 6.71
C LYS A 506 -10.07 30.90 5.78
N LYS A 507 -10.24 30.78 4.46
CA LYS A 507 -9.39 31.49 3.48
C LYS A 507 -9.59 33.00 3.55
N ASN A 508 -10.82 33.48 3.71
CA ASN A 508 -11.14 34.90 3.83
C ASN A 508 -10.55 35.50 5.11
N THR A 509 -10.66 34.78 6.23
CA THR A 509 -10.05 35.18 7.50
C THR A 509 -8.52 35.28 7.37
N SER A 510 -7.89 34.28 6.75
CA SER A 510 -6.45 34.28 6.45
C SER A 510 -6.06 35.45 5.55
N ALA A 511 -6.86 35.74 4.51
CA ALA A 511 -6.61 36.86 3.60
C ALA A 511 -6.63 38.20 4.34
N ARG A 512 -7.65 38.44 5.17
CA ARG A 512 -7.75 39.66 5.99
C ARG A 512 -6.57 39.81 6.94
N LYS A 513 -6.17 38.73 7.63
CA LYS A 513 -5.00 38.73 8.54
C LYS A 513 -3.70 39.04 7.81
N ILE A 514 -3.51 38.53 6.59
CA ILE A 514 -2.35 38.88 5.76
C ILE A 514 -2.31 40.38 5.44
N VAL A 515 -3.43 40.97 5.03
CA VAL A 515 -3.49 42.42 4.72
C VAL A 515 -3.29 43.27 5.96
N GLU A 516 -3.96 42.93 7.06
CA GLU A 516 -3.81 43.60 8.34
C GLU A 516 -2.34 43.62 8.77
N THR A 517 -1.67 42.46 8.76
CA THR A 517 -0.24 42.39 9.09
C THR A 517 0.63 43.15 8.10
N ALA A 518 0.35 43.08 6.79
CA ALA A 518 1.11 43.82 5.79
C ALA A 518 0.99 45.35 5.99
N LYS A 519 -0.19 45.83 6.41
CA LYS A 519 -0.40 47.24 6.81
C LYS A 519 0.43 47.61 8.03
N MET A 520 0.38 46.79 9.08
CA MET A 520 1.20 46.99 10.27
C MET A 520 2.70 47.07 9.93
N VAL A 521 3.18 46.21 9.02
CA VAL A 521 4.59 46.21 8.58
C VAL A 521 5.00 47.50 7.86
N TYR A 522 4.18 48.02 6.93
CA TYR A 522 4.57 49.27 6.26
C TYR A 522 4.27 50.51 7.10
N GLU A 523 3.38 50.44 8.08
CA GLU A 523 3.08 51.57 8.98
C GLU A 523 4.10 51.68 10.11
N ASP A 524 4.82 50.61 10.43
CA ASP A 524 5.86 50.55 11.46
C ASP A 524 6.99 51.58 11.21
N PRO A 525 7.12 52.62 12.06
CA PRO A 525 8.15 53.64 11.92
C PRO A 525 9.57 53.10 12.11
N GLU A 526 9.76 52.09 12.97
CA GLU A 526 11.07 51.53 13.26
C GLU A 526 11.61 50.76 12.05
N LEU A 527 10.75 49.98 11.37
CA LEU A 527 11.12 49.26 10.15
C LEU A 527 11.46 50.20 8.99
N LYS A 528 10.74 51.33 8.88
CA LYS A 528 11.04 52.38 7.88
C LYS A 528 12.39 53.05 8.11
N MET A 529 12.77 53.29 9.36
CA MET A 529 14.02 53.98 9.71
C MET A 529 15.24 53.06 9.71
N SER A 530 15.12 51.87 10.30
CA SER A 530 16.22 50.92 10.49
C SER A 530 16.37 49.89 9.36
N GLY A 531 15.42 49.85 8.43
CA GLY A 531 15.34 48.84 7.39
C GLY A 531 14.76 47.51 7.86
N ASP A 532 14.26 46.73 6.91
CA ASP A 532 13.68 45.40 7.13
C ASP A 532 14.55 44.31 6.51
N VAL A 533 14.97 43.31 7.30
CA VAL A 533 15.86 42.23 6.85
C VAL A 533 15.22 41.34 5.79
N TRP A 534 13.89 41.18 5.76
CA TRP A 534 13.18 40.28 4.86
C TRP A 534 12.63 40.96 3.60
N LEU A 535 12.35 42.26 3.68
CA LEU A 535 11.84 43.11 2.61
C LEU A 535 12.88 44.14 2.10
N TRP A 536 14.16 43.95 2.43
CA TRP A 536 15.26 44.85 2.08
C TRP A 536 15.38 45.17 0.58
N ALA A 537 15.08 44.20 -0.29
CA ALA A 537 15.14 44.37 -1.73
C ALA A 537 13.87 45.00 -2.35
N GLN A 538 12.83 45.24 -1.53
CA GLN A 538 11.56 45.82 -1.99
C GLN A 538 11.60 47.34 -2.02
N ASP A 539 10.70 47.94 -2.80
CA ASP A 539 10.57 49.40 -2.91
C ASP A 539 9.59 49.93 -1.85
N TRP A 540 10.12 50.68 -0.88
CA TRP A 540 9.38 51.27 0.24
C TRP A 540 8.86 52.68 -0.05
N ASN A 541 9.14 53.25 -1.22
CA ASN A 541 8.72 54.61 -1.55
C ASN A 541 7.19 54.72 -1.72
N LEU A 542 6.60 55.76 -1.13
CA LEU A 542 5.21 56.14 -1.33
C LEU A 542 5.07 56.91 -2.66
N ARG A 543 4.13 56.51 -3.51
CA ARG A 543 3.86 57.21 -4.78
C ARG A 543 2.88 58.35 -4.53
N THR A 544 3.02 59.48 -5.22
CA THR A 544 2.23 60.73 -5.03
C THR A 544 0.70 60.63 -5.13
N LYS A 545 0.13 59.46 -5.45
CA LYS A 545 -1.32 59.19 -5.50
C LYS A 545 -1.78 58.04 -4.59
N ARG A 546 -0.91 57.42 -3.78
CA ARG A 546 -1.21 56.24 -2.95
C ARG A 546 -0.43 56.29 -1.63
N ASP A 547 -1.10 55.97 -0.52
CA ASP A 547 -0.53 56.04 0.84
C ASP A 547 0.21 54.75 1.27
N TYR A 548 0.51 53.84 0.33
CA TYR A 548 1.18 52.57 0.60
C TYR A 548 2.30 52.26 -0.42
N PRO A 549 3.29 51.43 -0.06
CA PRO A 549 4.41 51.08 -0.94
C PRO A 549 4.01 50.12 -2.08
N GLU A 550 4.81 50.09 -3.15
CA GLU A 550 4.53 49.26 -4.34
C GLU A 550 4.52 47.76 -4.03
N TRP A 551 5.33 47.29 -3.06
CA TRP A 551 5.31 45.88 -2.67
C TRP A 551 3.99 45.48 -1.99
N PHE A 552 3.35 46.38 -1.25
CA PHE A 552 2.04 46.10 -0.64
C PHE A 552 0.97 45.90 -1.72
N ALA A 553 0.97 46.74 -2.76
CA ALA A 553 0.06 46.57 -3.90
C ALA A 553 0.25 45.24 -4.64
N LYS A 554 1.48 44.70 -4.67
CA LYS A 554 1.81 43.39 -5.29
C LYS A 554 1.29 42.19 -4.50
N LEU A 555 0.81 42.38 -3.27
CA LEU A 555 0.15 41.32 -2.50
C LEU A 555 -1.21 40.94 -3.11
N PHE A 556 -1.86 41.89 -3.78
CA PHE A 556 -3.20 41.73 -4.34
C PHE A 556 -3.16 41.21 -5.78
N LYS A 557 -4.19 40.46 -6.20
CA LYS A 557 -4.31 39.97 -7.59
C LYS A 557 -4.51 41.12 -8.58
N ALA A 558 -5.17 42.19 -8.16
CA ALA A 558 -5.32 43.44 -8.90
C ALA A 558 -4.96 44.64 -8.03
N ARG A 559 -4.30 45.65 -8.63
CA ARG A 559 -3.71 46.80 -7.90
C ARG A 559 -4.71 47.70 -7.20
N ASN A 560 -5.98 47.69 -7.61
CA ASN A 560 -7.08 48.47 -7.05
C ASN A 560 -7.66 47.85 -5.78
N PHE A 561 -7.45 46.56 -5.55
CA PHE A 561 -7.91 45.90 -4.31
C PHE A 561 -7.13 46.36 -3.07
N ALA A 562 -5.93 46.93 -3.26
CA ALA A 562 -5.15 47.51 -2.16
C ALA A 562 -5.86 48.71 -1.49
N ASP A 563 -6.80 49.35 -2.20
CA ASP A 563 -7.57 50.49 -1.71
C ASP A 563 -8.86 50.07 -0.97
N TYR A 564 -9.18 48.77 -0.92
CA TYR A 564 -10.38 48.27 -0.26
C TYR A 564 -10.26 48.26 1.27
N ASP A 565 -11.40 48.41 1.94
CA ASP A 565 -11.48 48.22 3.39
C ASP A 565 -11.24 46.74 3.75
N ILE A 566 -10.57 46.49 4.88
CA ILE A 566 -10.18 45.14 5.31
C ILE A 566 -11.42 44.24 5.50
N SER A 567 -12.56 44.79 5.91
CA SER A 567 -13.80 44.00 6.09
C SER A 567 -14.33 43.39 4.79
N VAL A 568 -14.06 44.03 3.65
CA VAL A 568 -14.49 43.60 2.31
C VAL A 568 -13.47 42.67 1.65
N ILE A 569 -12.24 42.61 2.16
CA ILE A 569 -11.21 41.70 1.65
C ILE A 569 -11.60 40.23 1.87
N ASP A 570 -11.41 39.45 0.82
CA ASP A 570 -11.58 37.99 0.78
C ASP A 570 -10.38 37.32 0.09
N ASN A 571 -10.45 35.99 -0.07
CA ASN A 571 -9.39 35.21 -0.69
C ASN A 571 -9.20 35.45 -2.20
N GLU A 572 -10.21 35.98 -2.89
CA GLU A 572 -10.12 36.32 -4.33
C GLU A 572 -9.31 37.59 -4.57
N HIS A 573 -9.25 38.49 -3.59
CA HIS A 573 -8.50 39.74 -3.71
C HIS A 573 -6.98 39.56 -3.57
N ILE A 574 -6.50 38.50 -2.89
CA ILE A 574 -5.09 38.32 -2.53
C ILE A 574 -4.46 37.16 -3.30
N ALA A 575 -3.19 37.33 -3.68
CA ALA A 575 -2.35 36.19 -4.05
C ALA A 575 -1.90 35.45 -2.79
N LEU A 576 -2.68 34.48 -2.28
CA LEU A 576 -2.37 33.71 -1.06
C LEU A 576 -1.03 32.94 -1.11
N LYS A 577 -0.44 32.79 -2.30
CA LYS A 577 0.91 32.22 -2.53
C LYS A 577 1.95 33.30 -2.87
N SER A 578 1.67 34.54 -2.48
CA SER A 578 2.59 35.65 -2.72
C SER A 578 3.92 35.38 -2.01
N MET A 579 5.01 35.62 -2.72
CA MET A 579 6.37 35.50 -2.20
C MET A 579 6.63 36.47 -1.04
N LEU A 580 5.78 37.48 -0.87
CA LEU A 580 5.90 38.47 0.19
C LEU A 580 5.40 37.95 1.54
N ILE A 581 4.53 36.94 1.57
CA ILE A 581 3.91 36.47 2.82
C ILE A 581 4.99 35.99 3.81
N PRO A 582 5.96 35.11 3.46
CA PRO A 582 7.02 34.74 4.40
C PRO A 582 7.85 35.93 4.90
N SER A 583 8.07 36.94 4.05
CA SER A 583 8.82 38.15 4.43
C SER A 583 8.04 39.06 5.38
N ILE A 584 6.72 39.20 5.18
CA ILE A 584 5.82 39.99 6.05
C ILE A 584 5.87 39.44 7.49
N PHE A 585 5.88 38.11 7.65
CA PHE A 585 5.93 37.46 8.97
C PHE A 585 7.35 37.25 9.53
N GLY A 586 8.38 37.69 8.79
CA GLY A 586 9.78 37.53 9.20
C GLY A 586 10.16 36.07 9.41
N MET A 587 9.83 35.21 8.44
CA MET A 587 10.06 33.77 8.56
C MET A 587 11.56 33.43 8.66
N ILE A 588 11.90 32.47 9.51
CA ILE A 588 13.25 31.94 9.70
C ILE A 588 13.29 30.44 9.44
N TYR A 589 14.45 29.93 9.03
CA TYR A 589 14.77 28.50 8.97
C TYR A 589 15.88 28.19 9.97
N GLY A 590 15.57 27.46 11.03
CA GLY A 590 16.38 27.45 12.25
C GLY A 590 16.45 28.87 12.82
N PRO A 591 17.64 29.40 13.16
CA PRO A 591 17.79 30.78 13.61
C PRO A 591 17.91 31.81 12.47
N TYR A 592 17.96 31.37 11.22
CA TYR A 592 18.41 32.20 10.09
C TYR A 592 17.24 32.77 9.26
N PRO A 593 17.26 34.08 8.91
CA PRO A 593 16.26 34.71 8.05
C PRO A 593 16.08 34.03 6.69
N LEU A 594 14.82 33.76 6.34
CA LEU A 594 14.41 33.18 5.07
C LEU A 594 14.32 34.26 3.98
N VAL A 595 14.96 34.02 2.83
CA VAL A 595 15.00 34.96 1.70
C VAL A 595 14.77 34.22 0.39
N LYS A 596 14.13 34.88 -0.58
CA LYS A 596 13.96 34.36 -1.93
C LYS A 596 14.82 35.11 -2.94
N LEU A 597 15.61 34.37 -3.70
CA LEU A 597 16.34 34.86 -4.87
C LEU A 597 15.62 34.42 -6.15
N ARG A 598 15.69 35.22 -7.22
CA ARG A 598 15.03 34.88 -8.49
C ARG A 598 15.72 33.69 -9.18
N SER A 599 17.05 33.62 -9.14
CA SER A 599 17.83 32.55 -9.77
C SER A 599 17.83 31.24 -8.96
N LYS A 600 17.78 31.31 -7.62
CA LYS A 600 17.92 30.14 -6.71
C LYS A 600 16.66 29.78 -5.91
N GLY A 601 15.55 30.52 -6.03
CA GLY A 601 14.34 30.23 -5.25
C GLY A 601 14.49 30.60 -3.78
N TRP A 602 13.86 29.84 -2.87
CA TRP A 602 13.91 30.09 -1.42
C TRP A 602 15.12 29.45 -0.73
N GLY A 603 15.63 30.13 0.30
CA GLY A 603 16.81 29.76 1.08
C GLY A 603 16.92 30.62 2.33
N PHE A 604 18.02 30.48 3.06
CA PHE A 604 18.26 31.24 4.30
C PHE A 604 19.66 31.86 4.30
N LEU A 605 19.77 33.03 4.92
CA LEU A 605 21.01 33.81 5.02
C LEU A 605 21.74 33.52 6.33
N VAL A 606 23.03 33.19 6.23
CA VAL A 606 23.88 32.80 7.34
C VAL A 606 25.09 33.75 7.41
N PRO A 607 25.40 34.32 8.58
CA PRO A 607 26.60 35.15 8.75
C PRO A 607 27.88 34.30 8.68
N ASP A 608 28.91 34.84 8.04
CA ASP A 608 30.29 34.39 8.25
C ASP A 608 30.85 35.13 9.47
N GLU A 609 30.71 34.51 10.66
CA GLU A 609 30.94 35.18 11.96
C GLU A 609 32.25 35.96 12.05
N PRO A 610 33.43 35.40 11.69
CA PRO A 610 34.69 36.14 11.80
C PRO A 610 34.74 37.39 10.91
N LYS A 611 34.08 37.35 9.75
CA LYS A 611 34.08 38.47 8.80
C LYS A 611 33.08 39.53 9.20
N ILE A 612 31.87 39.12 9.60
CA ILE A 612 30.81 40.05 9.95
C ILE A 612 31.15 40.78 11.26
N GLU A 613 31.74 40.10 12.25
CA GLU A 613 32.17 40.73 13.51
C GLU A 613 33.21 41.83 13.24
N LYS A 614 34.20 41.55 12.39
CA LYS A 614 35.20 42.55 11.98
C LYS A 614 34.60 43.76 11.28
N VAL A 615 33.56 43.58 10.46
CA VAL A 615 32.85 44.69 9.82
C VAL A 615 32.04 45.49 10.84
N LEU A 616 31.42 44.82 11.81
CA LEU A 616 30.57 45.43 12.82
C LEU A 616 31.34 46.04 14.01
N GLU A 617 32.67 45.87 14.09
CA GLU A 617 33.54 46.66 15.00
C GLU A 617 33.41 48.17 14.79
N ASN A 618 33.03 48.59 13.57
CA ASN A 618 32.66 49.97 13.30
C ASN A 618 31.16 50.18 13.57
N ASP A 619 30.84 50.84 14.69
CA ASP A 619 29.47 51.11 15.11
C ASP A 619 28.69 52.05 14.15
N GLU A 620 29.36 52.74 13.21
CA GLU A 620 28.68 53.54 12.18
C GLU A 620 28.09 52.69 11.04
N ILE A 621 28.51 51.42 10.90
CA ILE A 621 28.05 50.53 9.82
C ILE A 621 26.74 49.85 10.20
N HIS A 622 25.64 50.48 9.77
CA HIS A 622 24.29 49.91 9.90
C HIS A 622 23.82 49.16 8.64
N PHE A 623 24.30 49.59 7.46
CA PHE A 623 23.87 49.06 6.16
C PHE A 623 25.06 48.68 5.28
N VAL A 624 24.89 47.66 4.44
CA VAL A 624 25.86 47.26 3.40
C VAL A 624 25.17 47.06 2.05
N LYS A 625 25.91 47.21 0.96
CA LYS A 625 25.41 47.02 -0.40
C LYS A 625 25.48 45.54 -0.78
N LEU A 626 24.32 44.89 -0.97
CA LEU A 626 24.22 43.50 -1.42
C LEU A 626 23.57 43.38 -2.80
N ASN A 627 24.00 42.38 -3.57
CA ASN A 627 23.27 41.99 -4.78
C ASN A 627 21.96 41.31 -4.38
N VAL A 628 20.85 41.71 -5.02
CA VAL A 628 19.53 41.11 -4.78
C VAL A 628 19.41 39.68 -5.33
N ASP A 629 20.39 39.21 -6.11
CA ASP A 629 20.50 37.83 -6.60
C ASP A 629 21.98 37.42 -6.76
N VAL A 630 22.22 36.15 -7.09
CA VAL A 630 23.55 35.57 -7.31
C VAL A 630 24.16 36.00 -8.66
N ASP A 631 23.33 36.33 -9.64
CA ASP A 631 23.80 36.70 -10.98
C ASP A 631 24.41 38.12 -10.96
N ARG A 632 25.61 38.27 -11.55
CA ARG A 632 26.46 39.49 -11.43
C ARG A 632 25.90 40.75 -12.09
N GLU A 633 24.82 40.67 -12.86
CA GLU A 633 24.12 41.81 -13.49
C GLU A 633 22.91 42.31 -12.68
N THR A 634 22.75 41.85 -11.44
CA THR A 634 21.58 42.17 -10.62
C THR A 634 21.68 43.51 -9.87
N LYS A 635 20.51 44.07 -9.56
CA LYS A 635 20.37 45.34 -8.82
C LYS A 635 21.03 45.21 -7.43
N VAL A 636 21.77 46.23 -7.02
CA VAL A 636 22.33 46.32 -5.66
C VAL A 636 21.39 47.14 -4.77
N ALA A 637 21.14 46.70 -3.55
CA ALA A 637 20.31 47.40 -2.57
C ALA A 637 20.97 47.46 -1.18
N ASP A 638 20.53 48.40 -0.35
CA ASP A 638 21.00 48.54 1.03
C ASP A 638 20.39 47.44 1.91
N PHE A 639 21.26 46.64 2.52
CA PHE A 639 20.90 45.56 3.43
C PHE A 639 21.23 45.94 4.88
N PRO A 640 20.28 45.83 5.83
CA PRO A 640 20.48 46.22 7.23
C PRO A 640 21.32 45.18 8.00
N LEU A 641 22.65 45.24 7.86
CA LEU A 641 23.59 44.22 8.33
C LEU A 641 23.59 44.05 9.85
N ARG A 642 23.62 45.15 10.62
CA ARG A 642 23.66 45.09 12.10
C ARG A 642 22.40 44.42 12.64
N LYS A 643 21.23 44.84 12.14
CA LYS A 643 19.92 44.27 12.52
C LYS A 643 19.80 42.80 12.16
N PHE A 644 20.29 42.39 10.98
CA PHE A 644 20.38 40.98 10.61
C PHE A 644 21.22 40.19 11.62
N TYR A 645 22.40 40.69 11.99
CA TYR A 645 23.29 40.02 12.94
C TYR A 645 22.66 39.88 14.32
N ASP A 646 22.04 40.95 14.83
CA ASP A 646 21.35 40.96 16.12
C ASP A 646 20.17 39.99 16.13
N ILE A 647 19.37 39.94 15.05
CA ILE A 647 18.29 38.96 14.88
C ILE A 647 18.83 37.54 14.93
N VAL A 648 19.91 37.23 14.20
CA VAL A 648 20.48 35.88 14.19
C VAL A 648 21.01 35.50 15.57
N LYS A 649 21.74 36.38 16.26
CA LYS A 649 22.25 36.10 17.62
C LYS A 649 21.12 35.90 18.62
N ASN A 650 20.09 36.73 18.57
CA ASN A 650 18.91 36.58 19.43
C ASN A 650 18.15 35.27 19.13
N ASN A 651 17.97 34.93 17.85
CA ASN A 651 17.33 33.68 17.46
C ASN A 651 18.14 32.45 17.89
N ILE A 652 19.47 32.49 17.78
CA ILE A 652 20.34 31.42 18.30
C ILE A 652 20.17 31.28 19.81
N TYR A 653 20.08 32.39 20.54
CA TYR A 653 19.84 32.36 21.99
C TYR A 653 18.47 31.75 22.34
N LEU A 654 17.41 32.13 21.63
CA LEU A 654 16.04 31.68 21.90
C LEU A 654 15.75 30.25 21.44
N TYR A 655 16.30 29.85 20.30
CA TYR A 655 15.92 28.61 19.60
C TYR A 655 17.06 27.59 19.45
N GLY A 656 18.29 27.97 19.80
CA GLY A 656 19.49 27.16 19.62
C GLY A 656 20.11 27.30 18.22
N GLU A 657 21.33 26.78 18.08
CA GLU A 657 22.02 26.73 16.81
C GLU A 657 21.50 25.60 15.91
N MET A 658 21.51 25.84 14.60
CA MET A 658 21.19 24.83 13.60
C MET A 658 22.47 24.42 12.87
N LEU A 659 22.82 23.13 12.95
CA LEU A 659 23.93 22.57 12.20
C LEU A 659 23.60 22.49 10.71
N ILE A 660 24.42 23.14 9.88
CA ILE A 660 24.32 23.07 8.42
C ILE A 660 25.29 22.01 7.91
N PRO A 661 24.85 21.00 7.14
CA PRO A 661 25.73 19.99 6.57
C PRO A 661 26.83 20.61 5.71
N ALA A 662 28.07 20.10 5.84
CA ALA A 662 29.23 20.65 5.14
C ALA A 662 29.10 20.58 3.61
N GLU A 663 28.35 19.60 3.11
CA GLU A 663 28.06 19.39 1.69
C GLU A 663 26.93 20.28 1.14
N LYS A 664 26.24 21.06 2.00
CA LYS A 664 25.12 21.89 1.55
C LYS A 664 25.63 23.06 0.72
N LYS A 665 25.15 23.14 -0.52
CA LYS A 665 25.54 24.17 -1.47
C LYS A 665 25.13 25.56 -0.97
N PHE A 666 26.07 26.50 -0.99
CA PHE A 666 25.83 27.90 -0.68
C PHE A 666 26.33 28.83 -1.79
N TYR A 667 25.85 30.06 -1.76
CA TYR A 667 26.18 31.13 -2.70
C TYR A 667 26.50 32.41 -1.93
N THR A 668 27.35 33.27 -2.47
CA THR A 668 27.64 34.59 -1.89
C THR A 668 26.92 35.68 -2.67
N LEU A 669 26.37 36.68 -1.97
CA LEU A 669 25.61 37.80 -2.57
C LEU A 669 26.47 39.06 -2.78
N GLU A 670 27.77 38.95 -2.52
CA GLU A 670 28.74 40.04 -2.53
C GLU A 670 30.14 39.47 -2.76
N ASN A 671 31.11 40.35 -3.00
CA ASN A 671 32.49 39.98 -3.32
C ASN A 671 33.32 39.56 -2.08
N ASP A 672 33.02 40.10 -0.89
CA ASP A 672 33.80 39.84 0.34
C ASP A 672 33.28 38.62 1.16
N GLY A 673 32.04 38.21 0.90
CA GLY A 673 31.46 36.96 1.39
C GLY A 673 31.20 36.90 2.89
N ILE A 674 30.76 38.02 3.49
CA ILE A 674 30.32 38.17 4.89
C ILE A 674 28.96 37.50 5.15
N LEU A 675 28.18 37.24 4.08
CA LEU A 675 26.90 36.52 4.11
C LEU A 675 26.89 35.36 3.11
N LYS A 676 26.38 34.21 3.56
CA LYS A 676 26.19 33.01 2.75
C LYS A 676 24.71 32.68 2.62
N TYR A 677 24.26 32.49 1.39
CA TYR A 677 22.92 32.05 1.07
C TYR A 677 22.89 30.54 0.87
N TYR A 678 22.12 29.83 1.70
CA TYR A 678 21.91 28.39 1.58
C TYR A 678 20.54 28.11 0.99
N GLN A 679 20.50 27.38 -0.13
CA GLN A 679 19.27 27.04 -0.82
C GLN A 679 18.45 26.00 -0.02
N LEU A 680 17.12 26.17 0.05
CA LEU A 680 16.25 25.12 0.57
C LEU A 680 16.23 23.92 -0.38
N ASP A 681 16.24 22.72 0.18
CA ASP A 681 16.23 21.50 -0.63
C ASP A 681 14.84 21.28 -1.25
N HIS A 682 14.80 21.10 -2.57
CA HIS A 682 13.54 20.85 -3.25
C HIS A 682 13.01 19.45 -2.85
N PRO A 683 11.69 19.29 -2.58
CA PRO A 683 11.12 18.01 -2.15
C PRO A 683 11.39 16.84 -3.11
N SER A 684 11.52 17.12 -4.41
CA SER A 684 11.79 16.14 -5.46
C SER A 684 13.28 15.87 -5.72
N GLY A 685 14.19 16.54 -5.01
CA GLY A 685 15.64 16.44 -5.22
C GLY A 685 16.20 17.52 -6.14
N ASP A 686 15.67 17.64 -7.36
CA ASP A 686 16.10 18.66 -8.33
C ASP A 686 15.07 19.80 -8.42
N GLY A 687 15.55 21.05 -8.44
CA GLY A 687 14.74 22.25 -8.66
C GLY A 687 14.83 23.32 -7.56
N ASN A 688 14.13 24.45 -7.77
CA ASN A 688 14.02 25.55 -6.81
C ASN A 688 12.72 25.42 -6.00
N VAL A 689 12.77 25.71 -4.69
CA VAL A 689 11.55 25.82 -3.88
C VAL A 689 10.78 27.08 -4.32
N GLY A 690 9.53 26.90 -4.74
CA GLY A 690 8.65 27.99 -5.17
C GLY A 690 7.97 28.74 -4.01
N ASP A 691 7.48 27.97 -3.03
CA ASP A 691 6.72 28.45 -1.86
C ASP A 691 7.06 27.59 -0.62
N PRO A 692 7.59 28.20 0.47
CA PRO A 692 8.02 27.51 1.67
C PRO A 692 6.85 27.17 2.61
N LEU A 693 5.64 27.64 2.31
CA LEU A 693 4.42 27.32 3.08
C LEU A 693 3.62 26.17 2.47
N THR A 694 4.22 25.44 1.51
CA THR A 694 3.59 24.31 0.83
C THR A 694 3.53 23.06 1.70
N LYS A 695 2.76 22.08 1.22
CA LYS A 695 2.58 20.76 1.84
C LYS A 695 3.87 20.02 2.26
N HIS A 696 4.98 20.32 1.59
CA HIS A 696 6.24 19.62 1.81
C HIS A 696 6.98 20.14 3.04
N PHE A 697 6.70 21.36 3.49
CA PHE A 697 7.33 22.02 4.65
C PHE A 697 6.45 22.03 5.91
N VAL A 698 5.29 21.35 5.87
CA VAL A 698 4.36 21.25 7.01
C VAL A 698 5.05 20.67 8.24
N LYS A 699 5.99 19.75 8.03
CA LYS A 699 6.74 19.15 9.13
C LYS A 699 7.63 20.20 9.81
N GLU A 700 8.41 20.93 9.02
CA GLU A 700 9.30 21.99 9.48
C GLU A 700 8.53 23.12 10.17
N LEU A 701 7.31 23.44 9.70
CA LEU A 701 6.39 24.38 10.35
C LEU A 701 5.92 23.86 11.72
N ASN A 702 5.52 22.59 11.82
CA ASN A 702 5.05 21.99 13.06
C ASN A 702 6.16 21.80 14.09
N GLU A 703 7.37 21.44 13.65
CA GLU A 703 8.57 21.31 14.50
C GLU A 703 9.23 22.65 14.81
N ARG A 704 8.68 23.76 14.32
CA ARG A 704 9.21 25.13 14.50
C ARG A 704 10.62 25.33 13.94
N VAL A 705 11.05 24.48 13.02
CA VAL A 705 12.26 24.70 12.22
C VAL A 705 12.02 25.83 11.23
N LEU A 706 10.83 25.89 10.64
CA LEU A 706 10.36 27.01 9.82
C LEU A 706 9.30 27.77 10.63
N GLN A 707 9.58 29.01 11.05
CA GLN A 707 8.67 29.74 11.95
C GLN A 707 8.72 31.27 11.75
N PRO A 708 7.64 32.00 12.10
CA PRO A 708 7.64 33.47 12.08
C PRO A 708 8.39 34.05 13.29
N THR A 709 9.02 35.21 13.12
CA THR A 709 9.63 35.97 14.22
C THR A 709 8.78 37.16 14.69
N ARG A 710 7.77 37.55 13.89
CA ARG A 710 6.86 38.66 14.19
C ARG A 710 5.44 38.32 13.76
N TYR A 711 4.45 38.93 14.43
CA TYR A 711 3.03 38.71 14.17
C TYR A 711 2.63 37.22 14.22
N VAL A 712 3.16 36.51 15.21
CA VAL A 712 3.06 35.04 15.35
C VAL A 712 1.60 34.59 15.43
N ASP A 713 0.74 35.33 16.15
CA ASP A 713 -0.67 35.00 16.30
C ASP A 713 -1.45 35.15 14.99
N GLN A 714 -1.16 36.20 14.21
CA GLN A 714 -1.73 36.38 12.88
C GLN A 714 -1.25 35.27 11.93
N PHE A 715 0.03 34.88 12.00
CA PHE A 715 0.56 33.77 11.22
C PHE A 715 -0.06 32.43 11.60
N ALA A 716 -0.34 32.19 12.89
CA ALA A 716 -1.00 30.98 13.35
C ALA A 716 -2.36 30.78 12.68
N THR A 717 -3.10 31.87 12.43
CA THR A 717 -4.37 31.83 11.68
C THR A 717 -4.17 31.43 10.22
N ILE A 718 -3.08 31.86 9.59
CA ILE A 718 -2.74 31.49 8.20
C ILE A 718 -2.31 30.02 8.14
N LEU A 719 -1.46 29.59 9.06
CA LEU A 719 -1.00 28.20 9.14
C LEU A 719 -2.18 27.25 9.35
N ASP A 720 -3.09 27.59 10.26
CA ASP A 720 -4.34 26.86 10.48
C ASP A 720 -5.19 26.79 9.20
N SER A 721 -5.40 27.91 8.50
CA SER A 721 -6.12 27.94 7.21
C SER A 721 -5.44 27.05 6.15
N LEU A 722 -4.11 27.09 6.03
CA LEU A 722 -3.36 26.26 5.08
C LEU A 722 -3.45 24.78 5.41
N GLN A 723 -3.44 24.41 6.69
CA GLN A 723 -3.55 23.02 7.14
C GLN A 723 -4.96 22.48 6.97
N THR A 724 -5.97 23.25 7.38
CA THR A 724 -7.39 22.84 7.41
C THR A 724 -8.01 22.76 6.01
N THR A 725 -7.68 23.68 5.10
CA THR A 725 -8.33 23.81 3.77
C THR A 725 -7.64 23.02 2.64
N ARG A 726 -6.44 22.50 2.89
CA ARG A 726 -5.60 21.85 1.87
C ARG A 726 -6.25 20.62 1.26
N PHE A 727 -6.85 19.78 2.09
CA PHE A 727 -7.53 18.58 1.61
C PHE A 727 -8.70 18.99 0.71
N TRP A 728 -9.61 19.82 1.22
CA TRP A 728 -10.77 20.30 0.50
C TRP A 728 -10.47 20.94 -0.86
N THR A 729 -9.42 21.76 -0.96
CA THR A 729 -9.08 22.44 -2.23
C THR A 729 -8.76 21.46 -3.36
N SER A 730 -8.06 20.36 -3.08
CA SER A 730 -7.83 19.32 -4.11
C SER A 730 -9.05 18.42 -4.31
N TYR A 731 -9.91 18.33 -3.31
CA TYR A 731 -10.93 17.31 -3.20
C TYR A 731 -12.29 17.78 -3.76
N SER A 732 -12.61 19.07 -3.62
CA SER A 732 -13.81 19.72 -4.17
C SER A 732 -13.93 19.52 -5.69
N ASN A 733 -12.84 19.69 -6.45
CA ASN A 733 -12.87 19.41 -7.90
C ASN A 733 -13.17 17.95 -8.25
N ARG A 734 -12.75 17.01 -7.39
CA ARG A 734 -13.00 15.58 -7.57
C ARG A 734 -14.42 15.22 -7.19
N TYR A 735 -14.98 15.86 -6.17
CA TYR A 735 -16.40 15.74 -5.79
C TYR A 735 -17.30 16.14 -6.95
N HIS A 736 -17.02 17.28 -7.60
CA HIS A 736 -17.82 17.76 -8.72
C HIS A 736 -17.74 16.85 -9.95
N ALA A 737 -16.67 16.08 -10.10
CA ALA A 737 -16.52 15.15 -11.22
C ALA A 737 -17.41 13.89 -11.09
N GLU A 738 -17.99 13.64 -9.91
CA GLU A 738 -18.94 12.54 -9.73
C GLU A 738 -20.28 12.84 -10.39
N VAL A 739 -20.90 11.82 -10.99
CA VAL A 739 -22.25 11.93 -11.54
C VAL A 739 -23.23 11.46 -10.46
N THR A 740 -23.99 12.42 -9.90
CA THR A 740 -25.04 12.14 -8.91
C THR A 740 -26.40 12.09 -9.57
N ILE A 741 -27.17 11.04 -9.29
CA ILE A 741 -28.51 10.86 -9.85
C ILE A 741 -29.51 10.69 -8.72
N TRP A 742 -30.57 11.48 -8.77
CA TRP A 742 -31.55 11.61 -7.70
C TRP A 742 -32.88 10.97 -8.07
N ASP A 743 -33.61 10.47 -7.06
CA ASP A 743 -34.96 9.94 -7.23
C ASP A 743 -35.98 10.86 -6.55
N PRO A 744 -36.69 11.73 -7.32
CA PRO A 744 -37.70 12.63 -6.77
C PRO A 744 -38.91 11.92 -6.17
N SER A 745 -39.08 10.62 -6.42
CA SER A 745 -40.17 9.83 -5.81
C SER A 745 -39.82 9.29 -4.42
N ASP A 746 -38.54 9.28 -4.06
CA ASP A 746 -38.04 8.82 -2.76
C ASP A 746 -37.56 10.01 -1.91
N THR A 747 -38.55 10.75 -1.40
CA THR A 747 -38.34 11.89 -0.50
C THR A 747 -38.87 11.60 0.89
N TYR A 748 -38.14 12.04 1.91
CA TYR A 748 -38.51 11.87 3.31
C TYR A 748 -37.99 13.05 4.16
N THR A 749 -38.34 13.09 5.44
CA THR A 749 -37.87 14.13 6.37
C THR A 749 -36.82 13.54 7.31
N SER A 750 -35.69 14.21 7.48
CA SER A 750 -34.66 13.80 8.44
C SER A 750 -35.14 13.97 9.88
N ALA A 751 -34.43 13.37 10.85
CA ALA A 751 -34.76 13.51 12.27
C ALA A 751 -34.74 14.98 12.76
N ASN A 752 -33.96 15.85 12.10
CA ASN A 752 -33.88 17.29 12.39
C ASN A 752 -34.82 18.14 11.52
N GLY A 753 -35.74 17.52 10.75
CA GLY A 753 -36.71 18.25 9.93
C GLY A 753 -36.23 18.64 8.53
N SER A 754 -35.04 18.24 8.12
CA SER A 754 -34.50 18.54 6.78
C SER A 754 -35.23 17.75 5.70
N ALA A 755 -35.54 18.38 4.56
CA ALA A 755 -36.08 17.68 3.40
C ALA A 755 -35.00 16.82 2.73
N MET A 756 -35.23 15.51 2.66
CA MET A 756 -34.30 14.52 2.13
C MET A 756 -34.80 13.97 0.80
N CYS A 757 -33.85 13.72 -0.10
CA CYS A 757 -34.04 13.02 -1.36
C CYS A 757 -32.97 11.94 -1.46
N SER A 758 -33.36 10.72 -1.84
CA SER A 758 -32.41 9.65 -2.13
C SER A 758 -31.71 9.88 -3.47
N GLY A 759 -30.48 9.40 -3.58
CA GLY A 759 -29.70 9.44 -4.80
C GLY A 759 -28.64 8.35 -4.84
N VAL A 760 -27.93 8.27 -5.97
CA VAL A 760 -26.91 7.25 -6.22
C VAL A 760 -25.76 7.86 -7.01
N ILE A 761 -24.55 7.36 -6.75
CA ILE A 761 -23.35 7.57 -7.58
C ILE A 761 -22.90 6.23 -8.16
N ALA A 762 -22.76 6.17 -9.48
CA ALA A 762 -22.10 5.07 -10.16
C ALA A 762 -20.64 5.46 -10.45
N ALA A 763 -19.75 5.24 -9.47
CA ALA A 763 -18.37 5.71 -9.59
C ALA A 763 -17.64 5.09 -10.80
N ALA A 764 -16.90 5.92 -11.54
CA ALA A 764 -16.19 5.56 -12.76
C ALA A 764 -14.86 4.83 -12.45
N VAL A 765 -14.93 3.72 -11.72
CA VAL A 765 -13.76 2.92 -11.35
C VAL A 765 -13.20 2.24 -12.60
N VAL A 766 -11.89 2.40 -12.81
CA VAL A 766 -11.13 1.66 -13.83
C VAL A 766 -10.66 0.35 -13.17
N PRO A 767 -11.17 -0.83 -13.56
CA PRO A 767 -10.91 -2.08 -12.84
C PRO A 767 -9.42 -2.46 -12.72
N ALA A 768 -8.63 -2.19 -13.77
CA ALA A 768 -7.17 -2.42 -13.77
C ALA A 768 -6.44 -1.19 -14.31
N GLY A 769 -6.29 -0.18 -13.45
CA GLY A 769 -5.70 1.11 -13.81
C GLY A 769 -4.21 1.26 -13.50
N THR A 770 -3.56 0.23 -12.95
CA THR A 770 -2.12 0.21 -12.68
C THR A 770 -1.45 -1.01 -13.33
N VAL A 771 -0.13 -0.95 -13.49
CA VAL A 771 0.70 -2.10 -13.94
C VAL A 771 0.52 -3.33 -13.02
N SER A 772 0.23 -3.11 -11.73
CA SER A 772 -0.11 -4.16 -10.75
C SER A 772 -1.57 -4.63 -10.79
N ARG A 773 -2.36 -4.19 -11.78
CA ARG A 773 -3.79 -4.49 -11.98
C ARG A 773 -4.72 -3.94 -10.90
N ARG A 774 -4.25 -3.03 -10.03
CA ARG A 774 -5.12 -2.41 -9.03
C ARG A 774 -6.13 -1.49 -9.70
N SER A 775 -7.31 -1.40 -9.12
CA SER A 775 -8.31 -0.43 -9.55
C SER A 775 -7.88 0.99 -9.21
N VAL A 776 -8.32 1.96 -10.01
CA VAL A 776 -8.06 3.38 -9.77
C VAL A 776 -9.34 4.19 -9.85
N HIS A 777 -9.42 5.21 -9.01
CA HIS A 777 -10.46 6.22 -9.05
C HIS A 777 -9.92 7.53 -8.45
N LYS A 778 -10.30 8.67 -9.01
CA LYS A 778 -9.77 9.99 -8.58
C LYS A 778 -10.21 10.35 -7.16
N LEU A 779 -11.46 10.05 -6.81
CA LEU A 779 -12.08 10.35 -5.51
C LEU A 779 -11.96 9.16 -4.55
N TRP A 780 -12.81 8.15 -4.74
CA TRP A 780 -13.03 7.04 -3.80
C TRP A 780 -11.81 6.21 -3.39
N VAL A 781 -10.91 5.87 -4.32
CA VAL A 781 -9.71 5.05 -4.01
C VAL A 781 -8.61 5.87 -3.34
N THR A 782 -8.75 7.21 -3.25
CA THR A 782 -7.80 8.10 -2.58
C THR A 782 -8.32 8.64 -1.25
N LEU A 783 -9.46 8.14 -0.80
CA LEU A 783 -10.12 8.58 0.42
C LEU A 783 -9.27 8.28 1.65
N THR A 784 -9.01 9.32 2.43
CA THR A 784 -8.51 9.17 3.78
C THR A 784 -9.66 8.87 4.73
N ASN A 785 -9.37 8.22 5.84
CA ASN A 785 -10.34 8.08 6.92
C ASN A 785 -10.61 9.45 7.57
N GLN A 786 -11.74 9.54 8.26
CA GLN A 786 -12.07 10.70 9.07
C GLN A 786 -10.93 10.95 10.07
N SER A 787 -10.38 12.16 10.05
CA SER A 787 -9.43 12.63 11.05
C SER A 787 -10.18 13.41 12.12
N ASP A 788 -9.52 13.64 13.26
CA ASP A 788 -9.96 14.67 14.21
C ASP A 788 -10.20 16.01 13.48
N ASP A 789 -11.12 16.85 13.99
CA ASP A 789 -11.81 18.01 13.39
C ASP A 789 -10.97 19.08 12.65
N HIS A 790 -9.65 18.90 12.52
CA HIS A 790 -8.72 19.86 11.96
C HIS A 790 -8.67 19.91 10.42
N VAL A 791 -9.28 18.97 9.69
CA VAL A 791 -9.19 18.94 8.22
C VAL A 791 -10.57 18.90 7.57
N ILE A 792 -10.85 19.91 6.74
CA ILE A 792 -12.14 20.06 6.04
C ILE A 792 -12.29 18.95 4.99
N GLY A 793 -13.42 18.24 5.01
CA GLY A 793 -13.78 17.23 4.01
C GLY A 793 -13.47 15.77 4.34
N THR A 794 -12.89 15.44 5.49
CA THR A 794 -12.44 14.07 5.84
C THR A 794 -13.58 13.08 6.17
N GLY A 795 -14.82 13.55 6.32
CA GLY A 795 -16.00 12.73 6.64
C GLY A 795 -16.84 12.23 5.45
N ILE A 796 -16.36 12.39 4.21
CA ILE A 796 -17.19 12.13 3.02
C ILE A 796 -17.59 10.65 2.85
N LYS A 797 -16.80 9.69 3.36
CA LYS A 797 -17.16 8.26 3.33
C LYS A 797 -18.57 8.06 3.94
N ALA A 798 -18.85 8.72 5.07
CA ALA A 798 -20.13 8.61 5.78
C ALA A 798 -21.34 9.21 5.03
N MET A 799 -21.11 9.93 3.93
CA MET A 799 -22.17 10.44 3.06
C MET A 799 -22.73 9.34 2.14
N VAL A 800 -22.02 8.22 2.01
CA VAL A 800 -22.57 7.00 1.41
C VAL A 800 -23.37 6.28 2.51
N GLN A 801 -24.69 6.26 2.35
CA GLN A 801 -25.62 5.73 3.34
C GLN A 801 -26.57 4.74 2.68
N ALA A 802 -26.76 3.58 3.31
CA ALA A 802 -27.73 2.60 2.85
C ALA A 802 -29.15 3.18 2.89
N PRO A 803 -29.99 2.88 1.87
CA PRO A 803 -31.41 3.21 1.91
C PRO A 803 -32.11 2.53 3.10
N SER A 804 -33.30 3.01 3.46
CA SER A 804 -34.11 2.39 4.52
C SER A 804 -34.37 0.90 4.24
N GLY A 805 -34.17 0.05 5.25
CA GLY A 805 -34.28 -1.41 5.16
C GLY A 805 -33.06 -2.13 4.57
N TYR A 806 -32.01 -1.41 4.20
CA TYR A 806 -30.75 -1.96 3.72
C TYR A 806 -29.61 -1.76 4.73
N ARG A 807 -28.59 -2.61 4.62
CA ARG A 807 -27.36 -2.57 5.42
C ARG A 807 -26.14 -2.66 4.52
N LEU A 808 -25.08 -1.95 4.90
CA LEU A 808 -23.74 -2.08 4.31
C LEU A 808 -22.98 -3.13 5.12
N ILE A 809 -22.60 -4.22 4.43
CA ILE A 809 -21.85 -5.33 4.99
C ILE A 809 -20.46 -5.34 4.37
N GLY A 810 -19.41 -5.44 5.17
CA GLY A 810 -18.07 -5.61 4.62
C GLY A 810 -16.99 -5.83 5.66
N ALA A 811 -15.76 -5.98 5.21
CA ALA A 811 -14.62 -6.23 6.07
C ALA A 811 -13.34 -5.63 5.51
N ASP A 812 -12.37 -5.42 6.41
CA ASP A 812 -10.98 -5.10 6.08
C ASP A 812 -10.19 -6.42 5.95
N VAL A 813 -9.48 -6.61 4.83
CA VAL A 813 -8.62 -7.77 4.60
C VAL A 813 -7.26 -7.50 5.25
N ASP A 814 -7.23 -7.58 6.57
CA ASP A 814 -6.05 -7.26 7.40
C ASP A 814 -4.76 -7.93 6.88
N SER A 815 -3.74 -7.08 6.66
CA SER A 815 -2.35 -7.49 6.35
C SER A 815 -2.23 -8.48 5.18
N GLN A 816 -3.14 -8.40 4.19
CA GLN A 816 -3.21 -9.31 3.04
C GLN A 816 -1.86 -9.52 2.33
N GLU A 817 -1.18 -8.43 1.97
CA GLU A 817 0.08 -8.48 1.25
C GLU A 817 1.24 -9.02 2.09
N GLN A 818 1.21 -8.72 3.39
CA GLN A 818 2.20 -9.23 4.35
C GLN A 818 2.03 -10.75 4.55
N TRP A 819 0.78 -11.23 4.63
CA TRP A 819 0.48 -12.65 4.70
C TRP A 819 0.91 -13.40 3.43
N LEU A 820 0.61 -12.86 2.25
CA LEU A 820 1.07 -13.43 0.97
C LEU A 820 2.59 -13.54 0.92
N ALA A 821 3.30 -12.47 1.28
CA ALA A 821 4.76 -12.45 1.30
C ALA A 821 5.32 -13.49 2.28
N ALA A 822 4.77 -13.59 3.49
CA ALA A 822 5.17 -14.59 4.48
C ALA A 822 4.94 -16.03 3.98
N LEU A 823 3.76 -16.28 3.41
CA LEU A 823 3.37 -17.57 2.89
C LEU A 823 4.28 -18.01 1.73
N TYR A 824 4.71 -17.10 0.86
CA TYR A 824 5.69 -17.42 -0.19
C TYR A 824 7.05 -17.87 0.36
N GLY A 825 7.49 -17.25 1.47
CA GLY A 825 8.69 -17.68 2.17
C GLY A 825 8.59 -19.11 2.69
N ASP A 826 7.47 -19.44 3.37
CA ASP A 826 7.20 -20.80 3.85
C ASP A 826 7.10 -21.80 2.70
N ALA A 827 6.32 -21.45 1.67
CA ALA A 827 6.10 -22.30 0.51
C ALA A 827 7.42 -22.64 -0.18
N SER A 828 8.32 -21.66 -0.35
CA SER A 828 9.65 -21.88 -0.90
C SER A 828 10.50 -22.82 -0.05
N ALA A 829 10.54 -22.59 1.27
CA ALA A 829 11.37 -23.34 2.20
C ALA A 829 10.92 -24.80 2.35
N GLU A 830 9.61 -25.03 2.33
CA GLU A 830 8.99 -26.32 2.60
C GLU A 830 8.75 -27.14 1.30
N LYS A 831 8.87 -26.54 0.11
CA LYS A 831 8.51 -27.19 -1.18
C LYS A 831 9.20 -28.54 -1.42
N ARG A 832 10.36 -28.80 -0.80
CA ARG A 832 11.08 -30.08 -0.89
C ARG A 832 10.39 -31.22 -0.14
N LEU A 833 9.61 -30.90 0.90
CA LEU A 833 8.94 -31.90 1.74
C LEU A 833 7.72 -32.49 1.03
N PRO A 834 7.28 -33.70 1.43
CA PRO A 834 5.96 -34.23 1.07
C PRO A 834 4.85 -33.24 1.43
N LYS A 835 3.76 -33.22 0.65
CA LYS A 835 2.69 -32.20 0.76
C LYS A 835 2.10 -32.12 2.17
N GLU A 836 2.01 -33.25 2.85
CA GLU A 836 1.39 -33.43 4.17
C GLU A 836 2.26 -32.81 5.29
N GLN A 837 3.57 -32.68 5.05
CA GLN A 837 4.53 -32.14 6.03
C GLN A 837 4.74 -30.62 5.89
N ARG A 838 4.32 -30.03 4.77
CA ARG A 838 4.49 -28.61 4.49
C ARG A 838 3.54 -27.80 5.37
N LYS A 839 4.12 -26.94 6.21
CA LYS A 839 3.36 -26.18 7.21
C LYS A 839 3.57 -24.67 7.06
N PRO A 840 2.54 -23.86 7.35
CA PRO A 840 2.69 -22.42 7.50
C PRO A 840 3.46 -22.09 8.79
N GLY A 841 4.12 -20.94 8.81
CA GLY A 841 4.87 -20.44 9.97
C GLY A 841 6.22 -21.12 10.19
N SER A 842 6.77 -21.79 9.17
CA SER A 842 8.09 -22.43 9.24
C SER A 842 9.23 -21.42 9.16
N THR A 843 9.02 -20.29 8.48
CA THR A 843 9.97 -19.18 8.44
C THR A 843 9.75 -18.21 9.60
N ALA A 844 10.81 -17.51 10.02
CA ALA A 844 10.72 -16.55 11.11
C ALA A 844 9.68 -15.44 10.85
N PHE A 845 9.67 -14.87 9.65
CA PHE A 845 8.69 -13.85 9.29
C PHE A 845 7.23 -14.34 9.39
N SER A 846 6.95 -15.51 8.83
CA SER A 846 5.62 -16.11 8.90
C SER A 846 5.22 -16.48 10.33
N ASN A 847 6.16 -16.99 11.12
CA ASN A 847 5.93 -17.29 12.53
C ASN A 847 5.56 -16.03 13.33
N MET A 848 6.33 -14.95 13.18
CA MET A 848 6.07 -13.66 13.84
C MET A 848 4.75 -13.02 13.39
N MET A 849 4.26 -13.34 12.19
CA MET A 849 2.99 -12.84 11.67
C MET A 849 1.80 -13.66 12.17
N LEU A 850 1.93 -14.99 12.21
CA LEU A 850 0.84 -15.91 12.55
C LEU A 850 0.69 -16.17 14.05
N ALA A 851 1.80 -16.23 14.79
CA ALA A 851 1.82 -16.45 16.24
C ALA A 851 2.08 -15.17 17.04
N GLY A 852 2.71 -14.16 16.43
CA GLY A 852 3.04 -12.91 17.09
C GLY A 852 1.82 -12.00 17.23
N SER A 853 1.80 -11.21 18.31
CA SER A 853 0.73 -10.25 18.59
C SER A 853 1.31 -8.88 18.92
N LYS A 854 0.49 -7.84 18.69
CA LYS A 854 0.84 -6.46 19.06
C LYS A 854 0.87 -6.28 20.57
N SER A 855 -0.04 -6.89 21.32
CA SER A 855 -0.11 -6.74 22.79
C SER A 855 1.11 -7.36 23.48
N ASP A 856 1.54 -8.53 23.00
CA ASP A 856 2.71 -9.24 23.51
C ASP A 856 4.05 -8.63 23.03
N ASN A 857 4.02 -7.61 22.15
CA ASN A 857 5.20 -7.07 21.45
C ASN A 857 6.00 -8.13 20.68
N THR A 858 5.35 -9.20 20.23
CA THR A 858 5.97 -10.32 19.51
C THR A 858 5.75 -10.27 17.99
N ASP A 859 4.95 -9.30 17.50
CA ASP A 859 4.84 -9.04 16.07
C ASP A 859 6.12 -8.43 15.49
N LEU A 860 6.34 -8.62 14.18
CA LEU A 860 7.54 -8.13 13.48
C LEU A 860 7.83 -6.65 13.76
N HIS A 861 6.81 -5.79 13.78
CA HIS A 861 7.03 -4.36 13.97
C HIS A 861 7.54 -4.05 15.37
N SER A 862 7.00 -4.71 16.40
CA SER A 862 7.42 -4.53 17.79
C SER A 862 8.82 -5.11 18.04
N ILE A 863 9.13 -6.27 17.44
CA ILE A 863 10.48 -6.87 17.55
C ILE A 863 11.53 -5.98 16.88
N VAL A 864 11.27 -5.49 15.67
CA VAL A 864 12.16 -4.56 14.97
C VAL A 864 12.31 -3.25 15.73
N ALA A 865 11.20 -2.70 16.24
CA ALA A 865 11.22 -1.47 17.05
C ALA A 865 12.09 -1.62 18.29
N ASN A 866 11.92 -2.71 19.04
CA ASN A 866 12.67 -2.98 20.26
C ASN A 866 14.16 -3.23 19.99
N GLN A 867 14.50 -3.94 18.90
CA GLN A 867 15.89 -4.23 18.55
C GLN A 867 16.64 -2.99 18.07
N LEU A 868 15.97 -2.12 17.32
CA LEU A 868 16.56 -0.89 16.76
C LEU A 868 16.40 0.32 17.69
N LYS A 869 15.69 0.17 18.82
CA LYS A 869 15.35 1.25 19.74
C LYS A 869 14.62 2.42 19.06
N ILE A 870 13.73 2.10 18.12
CA ILE A 870 12.86 3.07 17.43
C ILE A 870 11.40 2.87 17.84
N SER A 871 10.54 3.86 17.57
CA SER A 871 9.11 3.70 17.81
C SER A 871 8.50 2.61 16.91
N ARG A 872 7.46 1.93 17.40
CA ARG A 872 6.72 0.94 16.61
C ARG A 872 6.17 1.52 15.32
N ASN A 873 5.73 2.78 15.32
CA ASN A 873 5.20 3.45 14.13
C ASN A 873 6.31 3.68 13.07
N HIS A 874 7.52 4.04 13.49
CA HIS A 874 8.68 4.11 12.58
C HIS A 874 9.02 2.72 12.03
N ALA A 875 9.11 1.70 12.89
CA ALA A 875 9.38 0.33 12.47
C ALA A 875 8.32 -0.20 11.51
N LYS A 876 7.03 0.09 11.76
CA LYS A 876 5.93 -0.26 10.85
C LYS A 876 6.14 0.38 9.48
N THR A 877 6.31 1.71 9.45
CA THR A 877 6.51 2.46 8.19
C THR A 877 7.70 1.95 7.40
N LEU A 878 8.83 1.71 8.06
CA LEU A 878 10.05 1.20 7.43
C LEU A 878 9.90 -0.24 6.95
N ASN A 879 9.23 -1.11 7.70
CA ASN A 879 9.00 -2.50 7.30
C ASN A 879 8.12 -2.59 6.05
N TYR A 880 7.00 -1.87 6.01
CA TYR A 880 6.18 -1.79 4.81
C TYR A 880 6.99 -1.23 3.63
N ALA A 881 7.64 -0.08 3.81
CA ALA A 881 8.45 0.53 2.75
C ALA A 881 9.51 -0.43 2.21
N ARG A 882 10.15 -1.22 3.09
CA ARG A 882 11.20 -2.20 2.76
C ARG A 882 10.67 -3.46 2.07
N LEU A 883 9.49 -3.95 2.46
CA LEU A 883 8.76 -5.00 1.75
C LEU A 883 8.50 -4.57 0.31
N TYR A 884 8.13 -3.29 0.13
CA TYR A 884 8.00 -2.65 -1.19
C TYR A 884 9.32 -2.14 -1.79
N GLY A 885 10.45 -2.76 -1.45
CA GLY A 885 11.72 -2.53 -2.13
C GLY A 885 12.45 -1.23 -1.76
N SER A 886 12.02 -0.48 -0.75
CA SER A 886 12.84 0.62 -0.22
C SER A 886 14.20 0.08 0.25
N GLY A 887 15.27 0.81 -0.08
CA GLY A 887 16.64 0.48 0.33
C GLY A 887 17.09 1.28 1.56
N GLU A 888 18.29 0.97 2.04
CA GLU A 888 18.90 1.61 3.22
C GLU A 888 18.94 3.14 3.11
N ALA A 889 19.24 3.68 1.93
CA ALA A 889 19.27 5.13 1.71
C ALA A 889 17.91 5.82 1.97
N HIS A 890 16.80 5.15 1.64
CA HIS A 890 15.46 5.66 1.93
C HIS A 890 15.15 5.56 3.43
N ALA A 891 15.49 4.43 4.05
CA ALA A 891 15.33 4.25 5.50
C ALA A 891 16.14 5.27 6.30
N ARG A 892 17.40 5.52 5.92
CA ARG A 892 18.26 6.57 6.50
C ARG A 892 17.59 7.94 6.40
N LYS A 893 17.15 8.33 5.20
CA LYS A 893 16.47 9.61 4.98
C LYS A 893 15.20 9.71 5.84
N HIS A 894 14.43 8.63 6.00
CA HIS A 894 13.25 8.61 6.86
C HIS A 894 13.61 8.72 8.34
N LEU A 895 14.63 8.00 8.82
CA LEU A 895 15.10 8.07 10.21
C LEU A 895 15.67 9.45 10.57
N MET A 896 16.35 10.11 9.63
CA MET A 896 16.82 11.49 9.81
C MET A 896 15.64 12.47 9.80
N ARG A 897 14.82 12.43 8.73
CA ARG A 897 13.78 13.42 8.49
C ARG A 897 12.59 13.26 9.41
N VAL A 898 12.12 12.04 9.66
CA VAL A 898 10.92 11.74 10.46
C VAL A 898 11.31 11.37 11.88
N GLY A 899 12.34 10.55 12.06
CA GLY A 899 12.81 10.10 13.37
C GLY A 899 13.73 11.06 14.12
N GLY A 900 14.18 12.16 13.50
CA GLY A 900 15.07 13.15 14.13
C GLY A 900 16.48 12.65 14.44
N MET A 901 16.89 11.51 13.87
CA MET A 901 18.20 10.91 14.14
C MET A 901 19.34 11.64 13.44
N LYS A 902 20.52 11.68 14.07
CA LYS A 902 21.76 12.17 13.44
C LYS A 902 22.17 11.24 12.30
N GLN A 903 22.87 11.75 11.29
CA GLN A 903 23.21 10.99 10.08
C GLN A 903 23.91 9.65 10.37
N ASN A 904 24.98 9.65 11.17
CA ASN A 904 25.73 8.42 11.49
C ASN A 904 24.87 7.39 12.24
N GLU A 905 24.01 7.84 13.14
CA GLU A 905 23.08 6.97 13.88
C GLU A 905 21.99 6.40 12.97
N ALA A 906 21.45 7.23 12.07
CA ALA A 906 20.47 6.82 11.08
C ALA A 906 21.06 5.83 10.06
N GLU A 907 22.34 5.99 9.68
CA GLU A 907 23.09 5.04 8.84
C GLU A 907 23.25 3.68 9.52
N MET A 908 23.74 3.67 10.76
CA MET A 908 23.89 2.42 11.52
C MET A 908 22.54 1.72 11.75
N THR A 909 21.51 2.49 12.12
CA THR A 909 20.16 1.95 12.38
C THR A 909 19.53 1.40 11.09
N ALA A 910 19.70 2.09 9.95
CA ALA A 910 19.24 1.59 8.66
C ALA A 910 19.99 0.32 8.24
N MET A 911 21.32 0.28 8.38
CA MET A 911 22.11 -0.92 8.09
C MET A 911 21.68 -2.11 8.98
N GLN A 912 21.50 -1.87 10.28
CA GLN A 912 21.05 -2.88 11.22
C GLN A 912 19.63 -3.38 10.93
N LEU A 913 18.71 -2.48 10.53
CA LEU A 913 17.36 -2.85 10.09
C LEU A 913 17.40 -3.86 8.95
N PHE A 914 18.17 -3.56 7.89
CA PHE A 914 18.24 -4.43 6.71
C PHE A 914 18.95 -5.75 7.03
N LYS A 915 20.00 -5.72 7.86
CA LYS A 915 20.69 -6.92 8.34
C LYS A 915 19.79 -7.82 9.18
N LEU A 916 19.03 -7.28 10.13
CA LEU A 916 18.09 -8.05 10.96
C LEU A 916 16.98 -8.71 10.13
N THR A 917 16.49 -8.00 9.14
CA THR A 917 15.30 -8.41 8.41
C THR A 917 15.62 -9.19 7.13
N LYS A 918 16.42 -8.64 6.22
CA LYS A 918 16.81 -9.34 4.98
C LYS A 918 17.97 -10.31 5.19
N GLY A 919 18.80 -10.08 6.20
CA GLY A 919 19.99 -10.90 6.46
C GLY A 919 21.21 -10.44 5.66
N ASP A 920 22.25 -11.26 5.72
CA ASP A 920 23.44 -11.08 4.91
C ASP A 920 23.18 -11.58 3.48
N VAL A 921 23.96 -11.09 2.53
CA VAL A 921 23.88 -11.54 1.14
C VAL A 921 25.14 -12.34 0.80
N ALA A 922 24.95 -13.50 0.19
CA ALA A 922 26.02 -14.38 -0.25
C ALA A 922 25.75 -14.91 -1.66
N ILE A 923 26.79 -15.44 -2.30
CA ILE A 923 26.71 -16.04 -3.63
C ILE A 923 26.61 -17.56 -3.46
N TYR A 924 25.59 -18.15 -4.09
CA TYR A 924 25.20 -19.54 -3.98
C TYR A 924 25.21 -20.27 -5.33
N ARG A 925 25.38 -21.59 -5.29
CA ARG A 925 25.16 -22.52 -6.42
C ARG A 925 23.98 -23.42 -6.13
N LYS A 926 23.21 -23.76 -7.16
CA LYS A 926 22.08 -24.68 -7.05
C LYS A 926 22.58 -26.12 -7.15
N ILE A 927 22.27 -26.93 -6.14
CA ILE A 927 22.49 -28.38 -6.17
C ILE A 927 21.50 -28.99 -7.16
N ASP A 928 21.95 -29.96 -7.94
CA ASP A 928 21.06 -30.72 -8.81
C ASP A 928 19.99 -31.43 -7.95
N PRO A 929 18.69 -31.25 -8.25
CA PRO A 929 17.60 -31.83 -7.46
C PRO A 929 17.71 -33.34 -7.22
N GLN A 930 18.41 -34.10 -8.08
CA GLN A 930 18.62 -35.53 -7.90
C GLN A 930 19.42 -35.88 -6.63
N PHE A 931 20.22 -34.93 -6.11
CA PHE A 931 21.00 -35.10 -4.88
C PHE A 931 20.29 -34.52 -3.64
N ASN A 932 19.04 -34.07 -3.75
CA ASN A 932 18.31 -33.50 -2.60
C ASN A 932 18.27 -34.47 -1.41
N ASP A 933 18.02 -35.76 -1.63
CA ASP A 933 17.95 -36.77 -0.56
C ASP A 933 19.30 -36.96 0.16
N LEU A 934 20.39 -36.84 -0.59
CA LEU A 934 21.75 -36.91 -0.07
C LEU A 934 22.06 -35.71 0.82
N VAL A 935 21.67 -34.51 0.39
CA VAL A 935 21.84 -33.28 1.17
C VAL A 935 20.92 -33.29 2.38
N ASP A 936 19.71 -33.82 2.26
CA ASP A 936 18.79 -34.07 3.37
C ASP A 936 19.42 -34.98 4.44
N LEU A 937 20.17 -36.00 4.03
CA LEU A 937 20.91 -36.88 4.93
C LEU A 937 22.07 -36.14 5.60
N TYR A 938 22.89 -35.43 4.82
CA TYR A 938 23.95 -34.57 5.35
C TYR A 938 23.41 -33.60 6.40
N MET A 939 22.28 -32.95 6.10
CA MET A 939 21.67 -31.98 6.99
C MET A 939 21.23 -32.60 8.31
N ARG A 940 20.66 -33.81 8.28
CA ARG A 940 20.27 -34.50 9.52
C ARG A 940 21.47 -34.87 10.39
N GLU A 941 22.60 -35.18 9.77
CA GLU A 941 23.82 -35.58 10.48
C GLU A 941 24.63 -34.37 10.97
N ASN A 942 24.60 -33.22 10.27
CA ASN A 942 25.58 -32.14 10.44
C ASN A 942 25.01 -30.71 10.58
N ALA A 943 23.72 -30.44 10.37
CA ALA A 943 23.19 -29.09 10.06
C ALA A 943 23.02 -28.07 11.19
N LYS A 944 23.75 -28.15 12.30
CA LYS A 944 23.67 -27.02 13.24
C LYS A 944 24.22 -25.75 12.59
N ASP A 945 23.35 -24.76 12.45
CA ASP A 945 23.65 -23.42 11.91
C ASP A 945 24.10 -23.34 10.44
N SER A 946 23.89 -24.39 9.64
CA SER A 946 24.33 -24.40 8.24
C SER A 946 23.74 -23.25 7.43
N LYS A 947 24.54 -22.71 6.50
CA LYS A 947 24.12 -21.65 5.56
C LYS A 947 23.70 -22.17 4.20
N ILE A 948 23.60 -23.49 4.02
CA ILE A 948 22.97 -24.10 2.84
C ILE A 948 21.45 -23.85 2.91
N LEU A 949 20.88 -23.37 1.82
CA LEU A 949 19.47 -22.93 1.77
C LEU A 949 18.60 -23.96 1.04
N ALA A 950 17.44 -24.29 1.61
CA ALA A 950 16.38 -25.00 0.90
C ALA A 950 15.40 -23.98 0.32
N LEU A 951 15.30 -23.90 -1.01
CA LEU A 951 14.47 -22.92 -1.72
C LEU A 951 13.82 -23.55 -2.94
N ASN A 952 12.50 -23.36 -3.09
CA ASN A 952 11.72 -23.83 -4.23
C ASN A 952 11.92 -25.31 -4.61
N GLY A 953 12.21 -26.16 -3.61
CA GLY A 953 12.36 -27.60 -3.78
C GLY A 953 13.80 -28.06 -4.07
N CYS A 954 14.77 -27.15 -4.05
CA CYS A 954 16.19 -27.46 -4.28
C CYS A 954 17.06 -26.91 -3.16
N TYR A 955 18.26 -27.48 -3.01
CA TYR A 955 19.28 -26.93 -2.14
C TYR A 955 20.21 -25.96 -2.87
N TYR A 956 20.71 -24.98 -2.14
CA TYR A 956 21.68 -24.01 -2.60
C TYR A 956 22.85 -23.95 -1.62
N THR A 957 24.07 -24.21 -2.10
CA THR A 957 25.29 -24.11 -1.27
C THR A 957 26.01 -22.79 -1.50
N PRO A 958 26.67 -22.22 -0.48
CA PRO A 958 27.55 -21.07 -0.70
C PRO A 958 28.67 -21.39 -1.69
N THR A 959 29.09 -20.41 -2.49
CA THR A 959 30.29 -20.54 -3.33
C THR A 959 31.57 -20.45 -2.49
N TYR A 960 32.70 -20.93 -3.02
CA TYR A 960 34.00 -20.83 -2.34
C TYR A 960 34.50 -19.41 -2.08
N ASN A 961 33.98 -18.43 -2.81
CA ASN A 961 34.31 -17.00 -2.62
C ASN A 961 33.33 -16.32 -1.63
N SER A 962 32.37 -17.05 -1.08
CA SER A 962 31.42 -16.58 -0.09
C SER A 962 32.04 -16.59 1.31
N GLN A 963 31.59 -15.69 2.17
CA GLN A 963 31.91 -15.72 3.60
C GLN A 963 31.44 -17.00 4.32
N TYR A 964 30.60 -17.81 3.66
CA TYR A 964 30.10 -19.10 4.16
C TYR A 964 30.65 -20.29 3.35
N ALA A 965 31.79 -20.14 2.67
CA ALA A 965 32.40 -21.20 1.85
C ALA A 965 32.58 -22.53 2.60
N LYS A 966 32.81 -22.47 3.92
CA LYS A 966 32.98 -23.65 4.77
C LYS A 966 31.82 -24.64 4.66
N ASP A 967 30.58 -24.17 4.62
CA ASP A 967 29.40 -25.06 4.51
C ASP A 967 29.41 -25.90 3.22
N ALA A 968 29.88 -25.32 2.11
CA ALA A 968 29.97 -26.04 0.84
C ALA A 968 31.10 -27.07 0.86
N ILE A 969 32.26 -26.69 1.41
CA ILE A 969 33.42 -27.58 1.56
C ILE A 969 33.06 -28.76 2.49
N ASP A 970 32.41 -28.49 3.62
CA ASP A 970 32.02 -29.52 4.59
C ASP A 970 31.02 -30.52 3.99
N LEU A 971 30.06 -30.06 3.16
CA LEU A 971 29.16 -30.94 2.41
C LEU A 971 29.92 -31.78 1.38
N GLU A 972 30.74 -31.15 0.54
CA GLU A 972 31.48 -31.81 -0.53
C GLU A 972 32.43 -32.87 0.04
N GLU A 973 33.19 -32.54 1.09
CA GLU A 973 34.05 -33.49 1.79
C GLU A 973 33.27 -34.63 2.44
N TRP A 974 32.10 -34.36 3.04
CA TRP A 974 31.27 -35.40 3.64
C TRP A 974 30.77 -36.39 2.58
N ILE A 975 30.34 -35.91 1.41
CA ILE A 975 29.95 -36.78 0.29
C ILE A 975 31.14 -37.62 -0.17
N LEU A 976 32.29 -36.99 -0.43
CA LEU A 976 33.48 -37.70 -0.90
C LEU A 976 33.96 -38.76 0.08
N ARG A 977 33.95 -38.48 1.39
CA ARG A 977 34.31 -39.46 2.42
C ARG A 977 33.35 -40.63 2.45
N ARG A 978 32.04 -40.34 2.43
CA ARG A 978 31.00 -41.36 2.59
C ARG A 978 30.93 -42.37 1.45
N PHE A 979 31.18 -41.92 0.22
CA PHE A 979 31.11 -42.76 -0.98
C PHE A 979 32.50 -43.09 -1.56
N SER A 980 33.57 -42.85 -0.80
CA SER A 980 34.96 -43.03 -1.25
C SER A 980 35.28 -44.45 -1.73
N GLU A 981 34.65 -45.48 -1.15
CA GLU A 981 34.87 -46.87 -1.54
C GLU A 981 34.18 -47.26 -2.86
N GLU A 982 33.04 -46.64 -3.15
CA GLU A 982 32.23 -46.88 -4.35
C GLU A 982 32.72 -46.03 -5.55
N LEU A 983 33.43 -44.94 -5.27
CA LEU A 983 33.94 -43.98 -6.27
C LEU A 983 35.39 -44.26 -6.74
N LYS A 984 35.98 -45.42 -6.37
CA LYS A 984 37.40 -45.76 -6.60
C LYS A 984 37.92 -45.63 -8.05
N GLU A 985 37.05 -45.61 -9.05
CA GLU A 985 37.41 -45.47 -10.47
C GLU A 985 37.18 -44.06 -11.05
N ILE A 986 36.63 -43.12 -10.28
CA ILE A 986 36.30 -41.76 -10.76
C ILE A 986 37.22 -40.74 -10.06
N GLN A 987 37.84 -39.84 -10.83
CA GLN A 987 38.64 -38.76 -10.26
C GLN A 987 37.78 -37.83 -9.41
N THR A 988 38.21 -37.61 -8.17
CA THR A 988 37.52 -36.83 -7.14
C THR A 988 37.19 -35.40 -7.59
N GLU A 989 38.05 -34.76 -8.39
CA GLU A 989 37.83 -33.41 -8.92
C GLU A 989 36.72 -33.35 -10.00
N ALA A 990 36.39 -34.46 -10.64
CA ALA A 990 35.34 -34.53 -11.67
C ALA A 990 33.93 -34.70 -11.08
N LEU A 991 33.82 -35.15 -9.81
CA LEU A 991 32.54 -35.43 -9.15
C LEU A 991 31.87 -34.21 -8.54
N ILE A 992 32.65 -33.28 -7.98
CA ILE A 992 32.10 -32.08 -7.33
C ILE A 992 31.23 -31.26 -8.30
N PRO A 993 31.66 -30.97 -9.55
CA PRO A 993 30.81 -30.25 -10.50
C PRO A 993 29.48 -30.94 -10.80
N LEU A 994 29.42 -32.28 -10.75
CA LEU A 994 28.21 -33.06 -11.01
C LEU A 994 27.15 -32.91 -9.91
N LEU A 995 27.53 -32.54 -8.68
CA LEU A 995 26.60 -32.25 -7.59
C LEU A 995 25.68 -31.06 -7.92
N TYR A 996 26.12 -30.18 -8.81
CA TYR A 996 25.46 -28.93 -9.13
C TYR A 996 24.80 -28.99 -10.51
N GLU A 997 23.57 -28.50 -10.63
CA GLU A 997 22.86 -28.46 -11.92
C GLU A 997 23.63 -27.67 -12.98
N ASN A 998 24.26 -26.56 -12.56
CA ASN A 998 25.22 -25.82 -13.35
C ASN A 998 26.27 -25.19 -12.43
N PHE A 999 27.47 -25.79 -12.39
CA PHE A 999 28.55 -25.37 -11.50
C PHE A 999 29.00 -23.91 -11.71
N SER A 1000 28.86 -23.39 -12.93
CA SER A 1000 29.22 -22.03 -13.31
C SER A 1000 28.15 -21.00 -12.95
N GLU A 1001 26.89 -21.43 -12.85
CA GLU A 1001 25.78 -20.55 -12.52
C GLU A 1001 25.79 -20.18 -11.04
N LYS A 1002 25.72 -18.88 -10.78
CA LYS A 1002 25.79 -18.29 -9.43
C LYS A 1002 24.56 -17.43 -9.18
N LYS A 1003 23.96 -17.56 -8.00
CA LYS A 1003 22.82 -16.74 -7.56
C LYS A 1003 23.19 -15.94 -6.33
N LYS A 1004 22.77 -14.68 -6.29
CA LYS A 1004 22.93 -13.80 -5.13
C LYS A 1004 21.69 -13.96 -4.24
N LEU A 1005 21.83 -14.56 -3.07
CA LEU A 1005 20.73 -14.91 -2.16
C LEU A 1005 20.98 -14.36 -0.75
N PHE A 1006 19.89 -14.17 -0.02
CA PHE A 1006 19.82 -13.68 1.34
C PHE A 1006 19.86 -14.83 2.35
N VAL A 1007 20.53 -14.63 3.50
CA VAL A 1007 20.62 -15.63 4.57
C VAL A 1007 20.65 -14.99 5.96
N GLY A 1008 20.00 -15.62 6.93
CA GLY A 1008 20.11 -15.27 8.35
C GLY A 1008 19.22 -14.11 8.84
N GLY A 1009 18.43 -13.48 7.97
CA GLY A 1009 17.43 -12.48 8.34
C GLY A 1009 16.02 -13.07 8.48
N TYR A 1010 15.13 -12.36 9.17
CA TYR A 1010 13.75 -12.79 9.40
C TYR A 1010 12.96 -13.11 8.13
N GLU A 1011 13.24 -12.39 7.04
CA GLU A 1011 12.52 -12.45 5.76
C GLU A 1011 13.38 -13.00 4.62
N SER A 1012 14.58 -13.53 4.90
CA SER A 1012 15.50 -14.01 3.86
C SER A 1012 14.82 -14.98 2.89
N SER A 1013 14.03 -15.94 3.40
CA SER A 1013 13.29 -16.90 2.57
C SER A 1013 12.29 -16.24 1.62
N THR A 1014 11.61 -15.18 2.08
CA THR A 1014 10.65 -14.42 1.26
C THR A 1014 11.36 -13.67 0.13
N PHE A 1015 12.43 -12.93 0.46
CA PHE A 1015 13.20 -12.24 -0.57
C PHE A 1015 13.87 -13.19 -1.54
N ASN A 1016 14.34 -14.36 -1.09
CA ASN A 1016 14.88 -15.39 -1.97
C ASN A 1016 13.81 -15.94 -2.92
N PHE A 1017 12.60 -16.19 -2.43
CA PHE A 1017 11.49 -16.57 -3.31
C PHE A 1017 11.22 -15.51 -4.38
N LEU A 1018 11.12 -14.24 -3.98
CA LEU A 1018 10.88 -13.13 -4.90
C LEU A 1018 12.02 -12.93 -5.90
N GLU A 1019 13.27 -13.10 -5.46
CA GLU A 1019 14.48 -13.09 -6.28
C GLU A 1019 14.45 -14.17 -7.37
N LEU A 1020 14.11 -15.39 -6.98
CA LEU A 1020 14.01 -16.52 -7.91
C LEU A 1020 12.85 -16.33 -8.90
N CYS A 1021 11.70 -15.84 -8.44
CA CYS A 1021 10.57 -15.53 -9.31
C CYS A 1021 10.92 -14.42 -10.32
N ALA A 1022 11.48 -13.30 -9.84
CA ALA A 1022 11.85 -12.16 -10.68
C ALA A 1022 12.92 -12.50 -11.75
N ALA A 1023 13.63 -13.62 -11.61
CA ALA A 1023 14.56 -14.12 -12.60
C ALA A 1023 13.90 -14.93 -13.73
N SER A 1024 12.61 -15.27 -13.64
CA SER A 1024 11.87 -16.02 -14.67
C SER A 1024 11.75 -15.24 -15.98
N ASP A 1025 11.92 -15.93 -17.11
CA ASP A 1025 11.67 -15.38 -18.45
C ASP A 1025 10.16 -15.10 -18.69
N ASP A 1026 9.27 -15.98 -18.18
CA ASP A 1026 7.81 -15.79 -18.16
C ASP A 1026 7.35 -15.58 -16.71
N LEU A 1027 7.45 -14.34 -16.24
CA LEU A 1027 7.05 -13.99 -14.88
C LEU A 1027 5.52 -13.87 -14.75
N ARG A 1028 4.96 -14.65 -13.84
CA ARG A 1028 3.53 -14.70 -13.53
C ARG A 1028 3.26 -14.60 -12.04
N THR A 1029 2.04 -14.19 -11.66
CA THR A 1029 1.61 -14.25 -10.27
C THR A 1029 1.52 -15.70 -9.80
N PRO A 1030 1.95 -16.04 -8.56
CA PRO A 1030 1.90 -17.42 -8.07
C PRO A 1030 0.48 -18.00 -7.90
N ILE A 1031 -0.55 -17.16 -7.90
CA ILE A 1031 -1.93 -17.56 -7.55
C ILE A 1031 -2.74 -17.87 -8.82
N LEU A 1032 -3.02 -16.86 -9.64
CA LEU A 1032 -3.83 -16.98 -10.87
C LEU A 1032 -3.01 -17.00 -12.17
N GLU A 1033 -1.68 -17.00 -12.06
CA GLU A 1033 -0.75 -17.09 -13.20
C GLU A 1033 -0.89 -15.91 -14.18
N CYS A 1034 -1.24 -14.74 -13.65
CA CYS A 1034 -1.34 -13.49 -14.40
C CYS A 1034 0.07 -13.02 -14.80
N LYS A 1035 0.31 -12.73 -16.09
CA LYS A 1035 1.62 -12.29 -16.60
C LYS A 1035 1.92 -10.82 -16.27
N ILE A 1036 3.20 -10.52 -16.04
CA ILE A 1036 3.67 -9.14 -15.85
C ILE A 1036 3.53 -8.28 -17.11
N ALA A 1037 3.38 -6.97 -16.93
CA ALA A 1037 3.38 -6.00 -18.03
C ALA A 1037 4.76 -5.91 -18.71
N ASP A 1038 4.76 -5.54 -19.98
CA ASP A 1038 5.97 -5.42 -20.80
C ASP A 1038 6.89 -4.29 -20.34
N SER A 1039 6.36 -3.31 -19.61
CA SER A 1039 7.14 -2.23 -19.01
C SER A 1039 8.11 -2.73 -17.93
N LEU A 1040 7.85 -3.89 -17.32
CA LEU A 1040 8.67 -4.49 -16.26
C LEU A 1040 9.18 -5.89 -16.61
N GLY A 1041 8.60 -6.55 -17.63
CA GLY A 1041 9.02 -7.86 -18.09
C GLY A 1041 10.42 -7.85 -18.73
N LYS A 1042 11.06 -9.03 -18.79
CA LYS A 1042 12.37 -9.21 -19.43
C LYS A 1042 12.40 -8.64 -20.85
N LEU A 1043 13.51 -8.00 -21.21
CA LEU A 1043 13.75 -7.54 -22.57
C LEU A 1043 14.05 -8.72 -23.51
N PRO A 1044 13.75 -8.61 -24.82
CA PRO A 1044 14.09 -9.65 -25.79
C PRO A 1044 15.57 -10.08 -25.69
N LYS A 1045 15.84 -11.37 -25.87
CA LYS A 1045 17.21 -11.91 -25.85
C LYS A 1045 18.08 -11.19 -26.89
N GLY A 1046 19.29 -10.81 -26.50
CA GLY A 1046 20.20 -10.04 -27.35
C GLY A 1046 20.02 -8.52 -27.27
N THR A 1047 19.05 -8.00 -26.51
CA THR A 1047 18.94 -6.54 -26.29
C THR A 1047 20.18 -6.02 -25.55
N PRO A 1048 20.92 -5.07 -26.13
CA PRO A 1048 22.08 -4.46 -25.48
C PRO A 1048 21.68 -3.82 -24.15
N ASP A 1049 22.55 -3.88 -23.14
CA ASP A 1049 22.31 -3.35 -21.79
C ASP A 1049 21.09 -3.92 -21.03
N SER A 1050 20.51 -5.04 -21.47
CA SER A 1050 19.37 -5.68 -20.79
C SER A 1050 19.61 -6.00 -19.31
N GLN A 1051 20.86 -6.28 -18.91
CA GLN A 1051 21.23 -6.49 -17.51
C GLN A 1051 21.06 -5.21 -16.66
N TYR A 1052 21.27 -4.03 -17.24
CA TYR A 1052 21.04 -2.76 -16.56
C TYR A 1052 19.53 -2.54 -16.34
N PHE A 1053 18.71 -2.81 -17.34
CA PHE A 1053 17.24 -2.77 -17.22
C PHE A 1053 16.76 -3.67 -16.08
N ASP A 1054 17.21 -4.93 -16.07
CA ASP A 1054 16.89 -5.89 -15.03
C ASP A 1054 17.24 -5.37 -13.64
N LYS A 1055 18.45 -4.83 -13.46
CA LYS A 1055 18.91 -4.28 -12.18
C LYS A 1055 18.12 -3.02 -11.78
N LYS A 1056 17.77 -2.16 -12.74
CA LYS A 1056 17.04 -0.91 -12.51
C LYS A 1056 15.62 -1.16 -12.00
N TYR A 1057 14.90 -2.11 -12.61
CA TYR A 1057 13.49 -2.36 -12.32
C TYR A 1057 13.21 -3.58 -11.44
N LYS A 1058 14.24 -4.34 -11.04
CA LYS A 1058 14.13 -5.50 -10.13
C LYS A 1058 13.22 -5.28 -8.93
N ARG A 1059 13.33 -4.11 -8.29
CA ARG A 1059 12.52 -3.75 -7.11
C ARG A 1059 11.04 -3.60 -7.45
N SER A 1060 10.74 -2.92 -8.56
CA SER A 1060 9.38 -2.77 -9.07
C SER A 1060 8.76 -4.13 -9.44
N ILE A 1061 9.55 -5.05 -9.99
CA ILE A 1061 9.14 -6.42 -10.32
C ILE A 1061 8.76 -7.19 -9.04
N MET A 1062 9.60 -7.17 -8.00
CA MET A 1062 9.31 -7.85 -6.73
C MET A 1062 8.03 -7.32 -6.07
N ASN A 1063 7.85 -6.00 -6.07
CA ASN A 1063 6.62 -5.38 -5.55
C ASN A 1063 5.39 -5.82 -6.35
N TRP A 1064 5.54 -5.88 -7.68
CA TRP A 1064 4.46 -6.31 -8.56
C TRP A 1064 4.00 -7.73 -8.25
N ILE A 1065 4.90 -8.67 -7.93
CA ILE A 1065 4.54 -10.05 -7.57
C ILE A 1065 3.54 -10.08 -6.41
N VAL A 1066 3.80 -9.33 -5.34
CA VAL A 1066 2.94 -9.29 -4.15
C VAL A 1066 1.64 -8.51 -4.44
N GLN A 1067 1.75 -7.31 -5.00
CA GLN A 1067 0.59 -6.43 -5.24
C GLN A 1067 -0.39 -7.01 -6.27
N SER A 1068 0.13 -7.59 -7.34
CA SER A 1068 -0.69 -8.25 -8.36
C SER A 1068 -1.35 -9.50 -7.78
N SER A 1069 -0.70 -10.21 -6.86
CA SER A 1069 -1.30 -11.36 -6.15
C SER A 1069 -2.36 -10.95 -5.13
N ALA A 1070 -2.31 -9.74 -4.58
CA ALA A 1070 -3.38 -9.17 -3.76
C ALA A 1070 -4.64 -8.90 -4.60
N VAL A 1071 -4.48 -8.47 -5.85
CA VAL A 1071 -5.60 -8.33 -6.81
C VAL A 1071 -6.19 -9.70 -7.15
N ASP A 1072 -5.36 -10.74 -7.29
CA ASP A 1072 -5.84 -12.12 -7.48
C ASP A 1072 -6.73 -12.59 -6.32
N PHE A 1073 -6.35 -12.26 -5.08
CA PHE A 1073 -7.18 -12.54 -3.90
C PHE A 1073 -8.53 -11.83 -3.99
N LEU A 1074 -8.55 -10.52 -4.30
CA LEU A 1074 -9.80 -9.77 -4.42
C LEU A 1074 -10.73 -10.40 -5.47
N HIS A 1075 -10.19 -10.75 -6.64
CA HIS A 1075 -10.97 -11.41 -7.69
C HIS A 1075 -11.61 -12.73 -7.21
N LEU A 1076 -10.84 -13.56 -6.50
CA LEU A 1076 -11.34 -14.81 -5.93
C LEU A 1076 -12.40 -14.56 -4.84
N LEU A 1077 -12.23 -13.53 -4.01
CA LEU A 1077 -13.19 -13.15 -2.98
C LEU A 1077 -14.53 -12.74 -3.60
N LEU A 1078 -14.52 -11.86 -4.61
CA LEU A 1078 -15.74 -11.43 -5.31
C LEU A 1078 -16.45 -12.62 -5.97
N VAL A 1079 -15.69 -13.51 -6.62
CA VAL A 1079 -16.25 -14.72 -7.25
C VAL A 1079 -16.88 -15.64 -6.21
N SER A 1080 -16.23 -15.86 -5.07
CA SER A 1080 -16.74 -16.73 -4.00
C SER A 1080 -18.00 -16.16 -3.36
N VAL A 1081 -18.01 -14.85 -3.05
CA VAL A 1081 -19.18 -14.20 -2.46
C VAL A 1081 -20.37 -14.25 -3.42
N ASN A 1082 -20.15 -13.94 -4.72
CA ASN A 1082 -21.22 -14.04 -5.72
C ASN A 1082 -21.78 -15.46 -5.84
N TRP A 1083 -20.92 -16.49 -5.81
CA TRP A 1083 -21.36 -17.89 -5.84
C TRP A 1083 -22.25 -18.23 -4.63
N LEU A 1084 -21.84 -17.82 -3.43
CA LEU A 1084 -22.65 -18.04 -2.22
C LEU A 1084 -23.98 -17.27 -2.27
N CYS A 1085 -23.96 -16.04 -2.77
CA CYS A 1085 -25.16 -15.24 -2.92
C CYS A 1085 -26.15 -15.87 -3.90
N GLU A 1086 -25.68 -16.38 -5.04
CA GLU A 1086 -26.51 -17.11 -6.01
C GLU A 1086 -27.04 -18.42 -5.41
N LYS A 1087 -26.18 -19.21 -4.74
CA LYS A 1087 -26.54 -20.52 -4.18
C LYS A 1087 -27.58 -20.45 -3.07
N TYR A 1088 -27.52 -19.42 -2.24
CA TYR A 1088 -28.40 -19.24 -1.08
C TYR A 1088 -29.46 -18.13 -1.28
N GLU A 1089 -29.60 -17.59 -2.49
CA GLU A 1089 -30.56 -16.52 -2.80
C GLU A 1089 -30.43 -15.31 -1.85
N ILE A 1090 -29.18 -14.87 -1.62
CA ILE A 1090 -28.86 -13.66 -0.85
C ILE A 1090 -28.82 -12.48 -1.83
N GLU A 1091 -29.75 -11.54 -1.68
CA GLU A 1091 -29.81 -10.34 -2.53
C GLU A 1091 -28.76 -9.32 -2.05
N ALA A 1092 -27.54 -9.49 -2.56
CA ALA A 1092 -26.41 -8.61 -2.27
C ALA A 1092 -25.95 -7.87 -3.52
N LYS A 1093 -25.50 -6.64 -3.33
CA LYS A 1093 -24.93 -5.79 -4.38
C LYS A 1093 -23.55 -5.32 -3.97
N PHE A 1094 -22.58 -5.45 -4.87
CA PHE A 1094 -21.25 -4.87 -4.66
C PHE A 1094 -21.34 -3.35 -4.60
N VAL A 1095 -20.84 -2.77 -3.51
CA VAL A 1095 -20.83 -1.32 -3.31
C VAL A 1095 -19.51 -0.78 -3.85
N ILE A 1096 -18.40 -1.13 -3.21
CA ILE A 1096 -17.06 -0.70 -3.62
C ILE A 1096 -15.98 -1.55 -2.95
N SER A 1097 -14.78 -1.53 -3.52
CA SER A 1097 -13.56 -1.93 -2.83
C SER A 1097 -12.57 -0.75 -2.81
N ILE A 1098 -12.08 -0.42 -1.62
CA ILE A 1098 -11.16 0.71 -1.37
C ILE A 1098 -10.00 0.18 -0.53
N HIS A 1099 -8.78 0.25 -1.06
CA HIS A 1099 -7.61 -0.35 -0.42
C HIS A 1099 -7.83 -1.84 -0.15
N ASP A 1100 -7.87 -2.24 1.12
CA ASP A 1100 -8.07 -3.62 1.57
C ASP A 1100 -9.52 -3.84 2.07
N GLU A 1101 -10.42 -2.86 1.91
CA GLU A 1101 -11.84 -2.95 2.28
C GLU A 1101 -12.68 -3.46 1.10
N VAL A 1102 -13.64 -4.35 1.40
CA VAL A 1102 -14.67 -4.79 0.44
C VAL A 1102 -16.03 -4.60 1.06
N ARG A 1103 -16.93 -3.89 0.36
CA ARG A 1103 -18.25 -3.50 0.85
C ARG A 1103 -19.35 -3.97 -0.09
N TYR A 1104 -20.41 -4.49 0.50
CA TYR A 1104 -21.64 -4.93 -0.15
C TYR A 1104 -22.84 -4.25 0.52
N MET A 1105 -23.96 -4.19 -0.19
CA MET A 1105 -25.25 -3.76 0.33
C MET A 1105 -26.24 -4.89 0.17
N CYS A 1106 -27.06 -5.12 1.20
CA CYS A 1106 -28.13 -6.12 1.17
C CYS A 1106 -29.32 -5.69 2.02
N LEU A 1107 -30.42 -6.41 1.92
CA LEU A 1107 -31.56 -6.24 2.83
C LEU A 1107 -31.15 -6.59 4.26
N GLU A 1108 -31.70 -5.88 5.24
CA GLU A 1108 -31.38 -6.09 6.67
C GLU A 1108 -31.57 -7.55 7.12
N LYS A 1109 -32.61 -8.23 6.62
CA LYS A 1109 -32.89 -9.66 6.89
C LYS A 1109 -31.77 -10.60 6.43
N ASP A 1110 -30.98 -10.20 5.45
CA ASP A 1110 -29.92 -10.99 4.84
C ASP A 1110 -28.52 -10.60 5.34
N ALA A 1111 -28.41 -9.56 6.16
CA ALA A 1111 -27.15 -9.02 6.68
C ALA A 1111 -26.26 -10.09 7.32
N ALA A 1112 -26.81 -10.87 8.26
CA ALA A 1112 -26.06 -11.91 8.96
C ALA A 1112 -25.64 -13.07 8.03
N ARG A 1113 -26.50 -13.43 7.07
CA ARG A 1113 -26.23 -14.50 6.08
C ARG A 1113 -25.13 -14.08 5.10
N LEU A 1114 -25.16 -12.83 4.63
CA LEU A 1114 -24.12 -12.25 3.79
C LEU A 1114 -22.79 -12.13 4.54
N ALA A 1115 -22.83 -11.70 5.80
CA ALA A 1115 -21.64 -11.63 6.65
C ALA A 1115 -20.99 -13.01 6.85
N LEU A 1116 -21.80 -14.05 7.09
CA LEU A 1116 -21.31 -15.43 7.16
C LEU A 1116 -20.74 -15.91 5.82
N ALA A 1117 -21.40 -15.58 4.70
CA ALA A 1117 -20.88 -15.87 3.36
C ALA A 1117 -19.50 -15.23 3.14
N LEU A 1118 -19.32 -13.98 3.56
CA LEU A 1118 -18.05 -13.26 3.45
C LEU A 1118 -16.94 -13.92 4.29
N GLN A 1119 -17.25 -14.37 5.51
CA GLN A 1119 -16.32 -15.15 6.35
C GLN A 1119 -15.88 -16.46 5.67
N ILE A 1120 -16.83 -17.24 5.16
CA ILE A 1120 -16.57 -18.50 4.45
C ILE A 1120 -15.76 -18.24 3.18
N SER A 1121 -16.08 -17.19 2.42
CA SER A 1121 -15.33 -16.80 1.23
C SER A 1121 -13.87 -16.47 1.55
N ASN A 1122 -13.57 -15.70 2.61
CA ASN A 1122 -12.18 -15.44 3.01
C ASN A 1122 -11.42 -16.73 3.36
N MET A 1123 -12.07 -17.64 4.12
CA MET A 1123 -11.50 -18.94 4.44
C MET A 1123 -11.16 -19.74 3.17
N LEU A 1124 -12.12 -19.85 2.24
CA LEU A 1124 -11.95 -20.58 0.97
C LEU A 1124 -10.84 -19.97 0.11
N VAL A 1125 -10.80 -18.64 -0.01
CA VAL A 1125 -9.78 -17.93 -0.80
C VAL A 1125 -8.39 -18.15 -0.20
N ARG A 1126 -8.24 -18.01 1.11
CA ARG A 1126 -6.95 -18.22 1.78
C ARG A 1126 -6.50 -19.68 1.68
N ALA A 1127 -7.42 -20.63 1.82
CA ALA A 1127 -7.14 -22.04 1.63
C ALA A 1127 -6.71 -22.36 0.18
N PHE A 1128 -7.40 -21.80 -0.81
CA PHE A 1128 -7.02 -21.93 -2.23
C PHE A 1128 -5.62 -21.37 -2.47
N ILE A 1129 -5.31 -20.18 -1.93
CA ILE A 1129 -4.00 -19.56 -2.10
C ILE A 1129 -2.90 -20.43 -1.47
N SER A 1130 -3.11 -20.92 -0.24
CA SER A 1130 -2.20 -21.87 0.42
C SER A 1130 -1.98 -23.10 -0.45
N GLN A 1131 -3.05 -23.73 -0.96
CA GLN A 1131 -2.95 -24.90 -1.84
C GLN A 1131 -2.16 -24.57 -3.12
N ARG A 1132 -2.41 -23.42 -3.75
CA ARG A 1132 -1.77 -22.99 -5.00
C ARG A 1132 -0.27 -22.82 -4.86
N VAL A 1133 0.21 -22.31 -3.72
CA VAL A 1133 1.65 -22.21 -3.44
C VAL A 1133 2.24 -23.51 -2.88
N GLY A 1134 1.40 -24.50 -2.57
CA GLY A 1134 1.81 -25.85 -2.21
C GLY A 1134 1.81 -26.14 -0.71
N ILE A 1135 1.12 -25.35 0.11
CA ILE A 1135 0.88 -25.58 1.55
C ILE A 1135 -0.58 -26.01 1.74
N TYR A 1136 -0.81 -27.19 2.30
CA TYR A 1136 -2.14 -27.77 2.47
C TYR A 1136 -2.63 -27.68 3.92
N GLN A 1137 -2.35 -26.54 4.56
CA GLN A 1137 -2.81 -26.23 5.91
C GLN A 1137 -3.20 -24.75 5.96
N LEU A 1138 -4.22 -24.42 6.76
CA LEU A 1138 -4.69 -23.05 6.95
C LEU A 1138 -4.56 -22.68 8.45
N PRO A 1139 -3.77 -21.65 8.81
CA PRO A 1139 -3.74 -21.14 10.17
C PRO A 1139 -5.11 -20.61 10.59
N ASN A 1140 -5.53 -20.91 11.82
CA ASN A 1140 -6.84 -20.48 12.34
C ASN A 1140 -6.94 -18.95 12.42
N THR A 1141 -5.82 -18.26 12.73
CA THR A 1141 -5.74 -16.80 12.88
C THR A 1141 -6.03 -16.00 11.61
N VAL A 1142 -5.92 -16.63 10.43
CA VAL A 1142 -6.21 -15.97 9.14
C VAL A 1142 -7.47 -16.52 8.48
N ALA A 1143 -8.02 -17.63 8.96
CA ALA A 1143 -9.13 -18.31 8.32
C ALA A 1143 -10.39 -17.43 8.24
N PHE A 1144 -10.64 -16.65 9.29
CA PHE A 1144 -11.75 -15.72 9.40
C PHE A 1144 -11.23 -14.28 9.44
N PHE A 1145 -12.05 -13.34 8.98
CA PHE A 1145 -11.87 -11.93 9.29
C PHE A 1145 -11.95 -11.71 10.80
N SER A 1146 -11.18 -10.74 11.29
CA SER A 1146 -11.25 -10.26 12.68
C SER A 1146 -12.69 -9.89 13.06
N GLN A 1147 -13.37 -9.18 12.17
CA GLN A 1147 -14.78 -8.86 12.26
C GLN A 1147 -15.38 -8.59 10.87
N ILE A 1148 -16.71 -8.71 10.76
CA ILE A 1148 -17.49 -8.17 9.63
C ILE A 1148 -18.31 -6.99 10.14
N ASP A 1149 -18.19 -5.86 9.46
CA ASP A 1149 -18.92 -4.65 9.77
C ASP A 1149 -20.32 -4.71 9.17
N ASN A 1150 -21.33 -4.40 9.99
CA ASN A 1150 -22.71 -4.15 9.60
C ASN A 1150 -23.09 -2.72 10.01
N ASP A 1151 -23.34 -1.87 9.01
CA ASP A 1151 -23.61 -0.46 9.24
C ASP A 1151 -24.69 0.08 8.29
N THR A 1152 -25.23 1.24 8.63
CA THR A 1152 -26.05 2.06 7.72
C THR A 1152 -25.22 3.04 6.90
N VAL A 1153 -23.97 3.29 7.29
CA VAL A 1153 -23.09 4.26 6.61
C VAL A 1153 -21.72 3.66 6.30
N LEU A 1154 -21.09 4.15 5.24
CA LEU A 1154 -19.73 3.72 4.89
C LEU A 1154 -18.72 4.45 5.77
N ARG A 1155 -18.04 3.72 6.64
CA ARG A 1155 -16.91 4.20 7.45
C ARG A 1155 -15.93 3.06 7.71
N LYS A 1156 -14.74 3.40 8.19
CA LYS A 1156 -13.70 2.39 8.41
C LYS A 1156 -14.04 1.46 9.58
N GLU A 1157 -14.28 2.05 10.75
CA GLU A 1157 -14.67 1.31 11.95
C GLU A 1157 -16.11 1.69 12.32
N VAL A 1158 -16.90 0.70 12.73
CA VAL A 1158 -18.34 0.86 13.04
C VAL A 1158 -18.64 1.82 14.21
N ASP A 1159 -17.65 2.12 15.03
CA ASP A 1159 -17.74 3.00 16.20
C ASP A 1159 -17.14 4.39 15.97
N THR A 1160 -16.59 4.65 14.77
CA THR A 1160 -16.05 5.98 14.42
C THR A 1160 -17.18 7.00 14.51
N GLU A 1161 -17.01 8.04 15.34
CA GLU A 1161 -18.02 9.08 15.52
C GLU A 1161 -18.22 9.86 14.21
N SER A 1162 -19.43 9.74 13.66
CA SER A 1162 -19.82 10.42 12.42
C SER A 1162 -21.07 11.24 12.66
N VAL A 1163 -21.07 12.45 12.12
CA VAL A 1163 -22.16 13.43 12.26
C VAL A 1163 -22.56 13.88 10.86
N ASN A 1164 -23.86 13.83 10.59
CA ASN A 1164 -24.41 14.34 9.33
C ASN A 1164 -24.23 15.86 9.24
N PRO A 1165 -24.26 16.45 8.04
CA PRO A 1165 -24.15 17.89 7.86
C PRO A 1165 -25.19 18.72 8.62
N ASP A 1166 -26.38 18.16 8.89
CA ASP A 1166 -27.47 18.77 9.66
C ASP A 1166 -27.30 18.67 11.19
N GLY A 1167 -26.17 18.12 11.65
CA GLY A 1167 -25.87 17.96 13.07
C GLY A 1167 -26.43 16.67 13.70
N THR A 1168 -27.19 15.86 12.96
CA THR A 1168 -27.65 14.56 13.50
C THR A 1168 -26.47 13.60 13.66
N LYS A 1169 -26.35 13.00 14.85
CA LYS A 1169 -25.34 11.97 15.13
C LYS A 1169 -25.76 10.65 14.51
N ILE A 1170 -24.84 10.01 13.81
CA ILE A 1170 -25.07 8.69 13.20
C ILE A 1170 -24.85 7.63 14.26
N ALA A 1171 -25.78 6.69 14.40
CA ALA A 1171 -25.65 5.58 15.34
C ALA A 1171 -24.44 4.69 15.00
N ASN A 1172 -23.84 4.07 16.01
CA ASN A 1172 -22.76 3.11 15.78
C ASN A 1172 -23.29 1.87 15.06
N GLY A 1173 -22.48 1.33 14.15
CA GLY A 1173 -22.72 0.04 13.52
C GLY A 1173 -22.39 -1.10 14.47
N ILE A 1174 -22.46 -2.32 13.95
CA ILE A 1174 -22.17 -3.54 14.69
C ILE A 1174 -21.04 -4.28 13.97
N ALA A 1175 -19.99 -4.63 14.71
CA ALA A 1175 -18.94 -5.52 14.24
C ALA A 1175 -19.24 -6.94 14.73
N TRP A 1176 -19.39 -7.90 13.82
CA TRP A 1176 -19.65 -9.29 14.15
C TRP A 1176 -18.42 -10.15 13.99
N THR A 1177 -18.07 -10.90 15.03
CA THR A 1177 -17.08 -11.98 14.95
C THR A 1177 -17.70 -13.22 14.32
N ILE A 1178 -16.87 -14.23 13.99
CA ILE A 1178 -17.38 -15.53 13.51
C ILE A 1178 -18.34 -16.18 14.53
N ASP A 1179 -18.05 -16.06 15.83
CA ASP A 1179 -18.89 -16.64 16.88
C ASP A 1179 -20.25 -15.94 17.00
N ASP A 1180 -20.29 -14.62 16.79
CA ASP A 1180 -21.54 -13.87 16.77
C ASP A 1180 -22.41 -14.28 15.58
N LEU A 1181 -21.79 -14.41 14.40
CA LEU A 1181 -22.49 -14.85 13.19
C LEU A 1181 -23.03 -16.25 13.31
N LEU A 1182 -22.28 -17.18 13.91
CA LEU A 1182 -22.75 -18.54 14.18
C LEU A 1182 -24.01 -18.57 15.05
N LYS A 1183 -24.08 -17.72 16.07
CA LYS A 1183 -25.28 -17.58 16.93
C LYS A 1183 -26.46 -16.96 16.17
N LEU A 1184 -26.20 -15.94 15.35
CA LEU A 1184 -27.25 -15.23 14.60
C LEU A 1184 -27.85 -16.08 13.47
N THR A 1185 -27.04 -16.95 12.87
CA THR A 1185 -27.42 -17.73 11.67
C THR A 1185 -27.69 -19.19 11.96
N ASN A 1186 -27.44 -19.66 13.20
CA ASN A 1186 -27.33 -21.08 13.54
C ASN A 1186 -26.37 -21.84 12.60
N GLY A 1187 -25.31 -21.18 12.13
CA GLY A 1187 -24.32 -21.75 11.23
C GLY A 1187 -24.76 -21.97 9.79
N LYS A 1188 -25.93 -21.43 9.38
CA LYS A 1188 -26.54 -21.69 8.07
C LYS A 1188 -26.69 -20.41 7.25
N MET A 1189 -26.52 -20.55 5.93
CA MET A 1189 -26.79 -19.47 4.98
C MET A 1189 -28.17 -19.57 4.34
N ASP A 1190 -28.97 -20.59 4.62
CA ASP A 1190 -30.35 -20.71 4.07
C ASP A 1190 -31.27 -19.58 4.55
N LYS A 1191 -32.34 -19.34 3.80
CA LYS A 1191 -33.40 -18.44 4.25
C LYS A 1191 -33.96 -18.97 5.57
N LEU A 1192 -33.89 -18.16 6.62
CA LEU A 1192 -34.59 -18.43 7.87
C LEU A 1192 -36.07 -18.58 7.52
N LYS A 1193 -36.66 -19.75 7.84
CA LYS A 1193 -38.11 -19.94 7.67
C LYS A 1193 -38.79 -18.88 8.55
N PRO A 1194 -39.74 -18.10 7.99
CA PRO A 1194 -40.40 -17.02 8.72
C PRO A 1194 -41.14 -17.49 9.97
#